data_AF-A0A968V3A5-F1
#
_entry.id   AF-A0A968V3A5-F1
#
_cell.length_a   1.000
_cell.length_b   1.000
_cell.length_c   1.000
_cell.angle_alpha   90.00
_cell.angle_beta   90.00
_cell.angle_gamma   90.00
#
_symmetry.space_group_name_H-M   'P 1'
#
loop_
_entity.id
_entity.type
_entity.pdbx_description
1 polymer ?
#
loop_
_entity_poly.entity_id
_entity_poly.type
_entity_poly.pdbx_seq_one_letter_code
_entity_poly.pdbx_strand_id
1 'polypeptide(L)'
;MNLVTGRTAAPAYVTNVAEVDASLGFDPEFTIIPLLTVGDEVPYLEEIDILGGSHDFEVSDTDTFAVVGIPDGIGLFQVDGYNIVFLNHELGSNDPFPAFTSPPGDPDISDISSTIDGQIIGGRVSVFVFDEEWNIIGGRNLIEEAIVVDPVTGIENTFTLDLTSGNYLDAAGEVLSVVVHENFSRFCSAFLADFGFVDPESGEEIPLYFNGEEVIDGLGWVHTIEGESYAIQGLGAYSYENVIAPTEFRPTNSEFTVLLSTDDFSAGPGDNEVYAFVGRVDATSDDFLLRNGLSSQPENFDLYVLRVVDPTTGEVFAGETIPEGQTFVSEWVLVPDEVALGIVAGSTLNAAEELTAFVNGTDADGDLVSTNFRRPEDIHEDPNNIGTFYFATTGDGPADPNATLPPGQGVGGDNRTGELHRFTFDLDENGVPVNGVFEAVLEGAPGNGASYDNIVVDSNNNVLLQEDVTADGDDVFIAEGRTEAQILSYNILTDDVTALFQLDQDAAGAVFNTGLGEWETSGIVEVDANALPGRSSYLFDVQAHSINTFDEGSEGALLAEQIFGGLSLIEGGQLILVVPTEVPTPVFGSPEADAIEIGFGTDGIVDLIFTGAAADFVDTSAVTTIGQGNNRVYLGSGADEAIAGRDDRLFGGAGMDILESSVGEGGNRLYGGAGDDEIITGSDNRAFGNGGNDILDATLSEGGSRLYGGDGNDTFFLGEGDRIIAGAGDDAIFVGTGGDNMITGGAGADTFSITTGEAPALANTITDFEAGVDFLGIGGGLAFADLTITAQDGNTAIAAGDQLAILLGVEAASITEANFTFA
;
A
#
# COMPACT_ATOMS: atom_id res chain seq x y z
N MET A 1 -8.47 -17.93 -20.68
CA MET A 1 -9.34 -17.45 -19.58
C MET A 1 -9.65 -18.56 -18.58
N ASN A 2 -8.82 -18.71 -17.54
CA ASN A 2 -9.13 -19.52 -16.36
C ASN A 2 -9.61 -18.61 -15.21
N LEU A 3 -10.27 -17.49 -15.51
CA LEU A 3 -10.78 -16.58 -14.49
C LEU A 3 -12.18 -17.02 -14.01
N VAL A 4 -12.38 -17.04 -12.70
CA VAL A 4 -13.68 -17.23 -12.04
C VAL A 4 -13.98 -15.96 -11.26
N THR A 5 -15.06 -15.26 -11.63
CA THR A 5 -15.45 -13.99 -10.99
C THR A 5 -14.30 -12.95 -10.97
N GLY A 6 -13.57 -12.81 -12.09
CA GLY A 6 -12.52 -11.77 -12.21
C GLY A 6 -11.19 -12.10 -11.52
N ARG A 7 -10.97 -13.34 -11.08
CA ARG A 7 -9.70 -13.79 -10.47
C ARG A 7 -9.30 -15.16 -10.99
N THR A 8 -8.03 -15.52 -10.83
CA THR A 8 -7.52 -16.83 -11.23
C THR A 8 -8.26 -17.98 -10.54
N ALA A 9 -8.43 -19.09 -11.26
CA ALA A 9 -8.94 -20.34 -10.69
C ALA A 9 -7.83 -21.25 -10.13
N ALA A 10 -6.56 -20.85 -10.27
CA ALA A 10 -5.44 -21.55 -9.67
C ALA A 10 -5.55 -21.48 -8.13
N PRO A 11 -5.12 -22.54 -7.42
CA PRO A 11 -4.95 -22.45 -5.97
C PRO A 11 -3.84 -21.45 -5.61
N ALA A 12 -3.83 -21.00 -4.36
CA ALA A 12 -2.78 -20.12 -3.86
C ALA A 12 -1.43 -20.84 -3.82
N TYR A 13 -0.36 -20.18 -4.23
CA TYR A 13 1.01 -20.70 -4.14
C TYR A 13 1.68 -20.37 -2.80
N VAL A 14 0.90 -19.89 -1.84
CA VAL A 14 1.29 -19.63 -0.45
C VAL A 14 0.21 -20.12 0.51
N THR A 15 0.62 -20.43 1.75
CA THR A 15 -0.24 -20.81 2.87
C THR A 15 0.10 -20.01 4.13
N ASN A 16 -0.83 -19.93 5.07
CA ASN A 16 -0.56 -19.40 6.42
C ASN A 16 0.39 -20.37 7.16
N VAL A 17 1.39 -19.84 7.88
CA VAL A 17 2.28 -20.65 8.74
C VAL A 17 1.58 -21.07 10.03
N ALA A 18 0.77 -20.18 10.60
CA ALA A 18 -0.02 -20.47 11.80
C ALA A 18 -1.31 -21.24 11.45
N GLU A 19 -1.23 -22.57 11.30
CA GLU A 19 -2.40 -23.41 11.55
C GLU A 19 -2.69 -23.38 13.06
N VAL A 20 -3.48 -22.40 13.53
CA VAL A 20 -4.12 -22.51 14.84
C VAL A 20 -5.03 -23.74 14.77
N ASP A 21 -4.54 -24.85 15.33
CA ASP A 21 -5.16 -26.17 15.43
C ASP A 21 -6.62 -26.19 14.92
N ALA A 22 -6.82 -26.58 13.66
CA ALA A 22 -8.14 -26.67 13.03
C ALA A 22 -9.11 -27.57 13.81
N SER A 23 -8.63 -28.38 14.76
CA SER A 23 -9.49 -29.15 15.68
C SER A 23 -10.16 -28.31 16.78
N LEU A 24 -9.71 -27.07 16.99
CA LEU A 24 -10.32 -26.07 17.88
C LEU A 24 -11.28 -25.11 17.17
N GLY A 25 -11.25 -25.05 15.84
CA GLY A 25 -12.20 -24.28 15.03
C GLY A 25 -11.94 -22.78 14.97
N PHE A 26 -10.68 -22.34 15.07
CA PHE A 26 -10.28 -20.97 14.75
C PHE A 26 -10.00 -20.85 13.25
N ASP A 27 -10.42 -19.74 12.64
CA ASP A 27 -10.11 -19.41 11.25
C ASP A 27 -8.63 -18.97 11.13
N PRO A 28 -8.00 -19.14 9.95
CA PRO A 28 -6.62 -18.69 9.72
C PRO A 28 -6.49 -17.18 9.92
N GLU A 29 -5.30 -16.74 10.35
CA GLU A 29 -5.01 -15.33 10.65
C GLU A 29 -5.22 -14.39 9.46
N PHE A 30 -4.98 -14.89 8.25
CA PHE A 30 -5.22 -14.19 7.00
C PHE A 30 -6.05 -15.03 6.02
N THR A 31 -6.89 -14.35 5.27
CA THR A 31 -7.55 -14.88 4.07
C THR A 31 -6.65 -14.61 2.87
N ILE A 32 -6.19 -15.69 2.22
CA ILE A 32 -5.33 -15.63 1.03
C ILE A 32 -6.20 -15.67 -0.23
N ILE A 33 -5.99 -14.70 -1.12
CA ILE A 33 -6.80 -14.46 -2.32
C ILE A 33 -5.88 -14.36 -3.54
N PRO A 34 -5.71 -15.46 -4.31
CA PRO A 34 -5.04 -15.42 -5.60
C PRO A 34 -5.79 -14.50 -6.58
N LEU A 35 -5.08 -13.53 -7.17
CA LEU A 35 -5.65 -12.58 -8.11
C LEU A 35 -5.41 -13.02 -9.55
N LEU A 36 -4.15 -13.15 -9.93
CA LEU A 36 -3.72 -13.50 -11.29
C LEU A 36 -2.62 -14.54 -11.23
N THR A 37 -2.58 -15.46 -12.19
CA THR A 37 -1.48 -16.42 -12.35
C THR A 37 -0.92 -16.29 -13.74
N VAL A 38 0.40 -16.42 -13.88
CA VAL A 38 1.06 -16.39 -15.19
C VAL A 38 0.41 -17.40 -16.14
N GLY A 39 0.09 -16.94 -17.35
CA GLY A 39 -0.71 -17.65 -18.34
C GLY A 39 -2.21 -17.35 -18.30
N ASP A 40 -2.70 -16.59 -17.32
CA ASP A 40 -4.02 -15.97 -17.39
C ASP A 40 -4.05 -14.87 -18.45
N GLU A 41 -5.23 -14.70 -19.04
CA GLU A 41 -5.51 -13.61 -19.97
C GLU A 41 -6.68 -12.80 -19.43
N VAL A 42 -6.48 -11.49 -19.32
CA VAL A 42 -7.42 -10.49 -18.80
C VAL A 42 -7.95 -9.62 -19.94
N PRO A 43 -9.06 -8.88 -19.78
CA PRO A 43 -9.48 -7.90 -20.79
C PRO A 43 -8.36 -6.91 -21.11
N TYR A 44 -8.16 -6.60 -22.39
CA TYR A 44 -7.16 -5.61 -22.79
C TYR A 44 -7.63 -4.21 -22.40
N LEU A 45 -6.79 -3.48 -21.68
CA LEU A 45 -7.05 -2.12 -21.25
C LEU A 45 -6.58 -1.15 -22.34
N GLU A 46 -7.53 -0.47 -22.99
CA GLU A 46 -7.28 0.43 -24.13
C GLU A 46 -6.83 1.82 -23.66
N GLU A 47 -7.43 2.33 -22.59
CA GLU A 47 -7.16 3.66 -22.04
C GLU A 47 -7.20 3.64 -20.51
N ILE A 48 -6.31 4.43 -19.90
CA ILE A 48 -6.25 4.69 -18.46
C ILE A 48 -6.24 6.20 -18.30
N ASP A 49 -7.32 6.77 -17.77
CA ASP A 49 -7.35 8.17 -17.36
C ASP A 49 -7.51 8.24 -15.84
N ILE A 50 -6.43 8.63 -15.16
CA ILE A 50 -6.46 8.87 -13.70
C ILE A 50 -6.42 10.36 -13.35
N LEU A 51 -6.40 11.26 -14.33
CA LEU A 51 -6.32 12.70 -14.13
C LEU A 51 -7.73 13.33 -14.24
N GLY A 52 -7.96 14.47 -13.58
CA GLY A 52 -9.22 15.22 -13.74
C GLY A 52 -10.49 14.65 -13.09
N GLY A 53 -10.41 13.64 -12.22
CA GLY A 53 -11.45 13.25 -11.24
C GLY A 53 -12.67 12.49 -11.78
N SER A 54 -12.64 12.02 -13.03
CA SER A 54 -13.60 11.07 -13.62
C SER A 54 -12.81 9.86 -14.09
N HIS A 55 -12.25 9.08 -13.16
CA HIS A 55 -11.44 7.92 -13.50
C HIS A 55 -12.23 6.99 -14.43
N ASP A 56 -11.83 6.93 -15.70
CA ASP A 56 -12.50 6.17 -16.74
C ASP A 56 -11.50 5.14 -17.31
N PHE A 57 -11.91 3.86 -17.31
CA PHE A 57 -11.12 2.76 -17.88
C PHE A 57 -11.86 2.19 -19.07
N GLU A 58 -11.27 2.29 -20.26
CA GLU A 58 -11.82 1.67 -21.47
C GLU A 58 -11.18 0.30 -21.68
N VAL A 59 -12.00 -0.75 -21.74
CA VAL A 59 -11.55 -2.13 -21.96
C VAL A 59 -12.11 -2.70 -23.26
N SER A 60 -11.31 -3.51 -23.94
CA SER A 60 -11.70 -4.14 -25.19
C SER A 60 -12.80 -5.19 -25.00
N ASP A 61 -13.80 -5.16 -25.88
CA ASP A 61 -14.85 -6.19 -25.95
C ASP A 61 -14.34 -7.53 -26.54
N THR A 62 -13.20 -7.53 -27.23
CA THR A 62 -12.70 -8.68 -28.00
C THR A 62 -11.28 -9.09 -27.66
N ASP A 63 -10.45 -8.13 -27.28
CA ASP A 63 -9.02 -8.35 -27.11
C ASP A 63 -8.69 -8.55 -25.63
N THR A 64 -7.63 -9.30 -25.41
CA THR A 64 -7.14 -9.70 -24.10
C THR A 64 -5.67 -9.35 -23.97
N PHE A 65 -5.18 -9.40 -22.75
CA PHE A 65 -3.78 -9.18 -22.38
C PHE A 65 -3.31 -10.36 -21.53
N ALA A 66 -2.16 -10.94 -21.87
CA ALA A 66 -1.61 -12.07 -21.14
C ALA A 66 -0.73 -11.61 -19.97
N VAL A 67 -0.91 -12.25 -18.82
CA VAL A 67 0.05 -12.24 -17.71
C VAL A 67 1.16 -13.22 -18.08
N VAL A 68 2.40 -12.75 -18.20
CA VAL A 68 3.55 -13.53 -18.70
C VAL A 68 4.76 -13.38 -17.79
N GLY A 69 5.83 -14.13 -18.06
CA GLY A 69 7.12 -13.99 -17.37
C GLY A 69 7.08 -14.38 -15.89
N ILE A 70 8.13 -13.99 -15.19
CA ILE A 70 8.23 -14.11 -13.73
C ILE A 70 7.74 -12.77 -13.16
N PRO A 71 6.64 -12.73 -12.39
CA PRO A 71 6.27 -11.50 -11.68
C PRO A 71 7.35 -11.17 -10.65
N ASP A 72 7.59 -9.89 -10.43
CA ASP A 72 8.57 -9.39 -9.47
C ASP A 72 8.04 -8.04 -8.92
N GLY A 73 8.90 -7.06 -8.66
CA GLY A 73 8.60 -5.69 -8.20
C GLY A 73 7.19 -5.18 -8.49
N ILE A 74 6.51 -4.75 -7.43
CA ILE A 74 5.10 -4.35 -7.48
C ILE A 74 4.93 -2.90 -7.04
N GLY A 75 3.99 -2.20 -7.67
CA GLY A 75 3.45 -0.93 -7.20
C GLY A 75 1.94 -0.98 -7.07
N LEU A 76 1.36 -0.31 -6.07
CA LEU A 76 -0.08 -0.21 -5.89
C LEU A 76 -0.54 1.23 -5.74
N PHE A 77 -1.39 1.68 -6.66
CA PHE A 77 -2.09 2.96 -6.58
C PHE A 77 -3.58 2.72 -6.33
N GLN A 78 -4.10 3.23 -5.22
CA GLN A 78 -5.52 3.13 -4.89
C GLN A 78 -6.21 4.49 -5.08
N VAL A 79 -7.25 4.53 -5.91
CA VAL A 79 -7.96 5.76 -6.21
C VAL A 79 -9.42 5.49 -6.54
N ASP A 80 -10.35 6.25 -5.94
CA ASP A 80 -11.79 6.23 -6.24
C ASP A 80 -12.46 4.83 -6.31
N GLY A 81 -12.03 3.92 -5.44
CA GLY A 81 -12.56 2.54 -5.38
C GLY A 81 -11.94 1.59 -6.41
N TYR A 82 -10.82 1.95 -7.01
CA TYR A 82 -10.02 1.12 -7.89
C TYR A 82 -8.65 0.83 -7.28
N ASN A 83 -8.13 -0.36 -7.59
CA ASN A 83 -6.78 -0.79 -7.23
C ASN A 83 -5.99 -0.95 -8.53
N ILE A 84 -4.99 -0.10 -8.76
CA ILE A 84 -4.14 -0.11 -9.95
C ILE A 84 -2.80 -0.70 -9.55
N VAL A 85 -2.48 -1.86 -10.11
CA VAL A 85 -1.27 -2.63 -9.80
C VAL A 85 -0.28 -2.52 -10.96
N PHE A 86 0.91 -2.02 -10.66
CA PHE A 86 2.08 -2.04 -11.52
C PHE A 86 2.88 -3.30 -11.19
N LEU A 87 3.35 -4.00 -12.23
CA LEU A 87 4.02 -5.28 -12.05
C LEU A 87 5.20 -5.37 -12.99
N ASN A 88 6.41 -5.50 -12.43
CA ASN A 88 7.58 -5.92 -13.16
C ASN A 88 7.39 -7.38 -13.59
N HIS A 89 7.87 -7.65 -14.80
CA HIS A 89 8.05 -8.98 -15.29
C HIS A 89 9.53 -9.15 -15.55
N GLU A 90 10.14 -9.95 -14.70
CA GLU A 90 11.47 -10.44 -14.83
C GLU A 90 11.55 -11.33 -16.09
N LEU A 91 11.96 -10.68 -17.17
CA LEU A 91 12.11 -11.23 -18.51
C LEU A 91 13.43 -10.66 -19.04
N GLY A 92 14.49 -11.46 -19.13
CA GLY A 92 15.77 -10.96 -19.63
C GLY A 92 16.92 -11.96 -19.62
N SER A 93 17.81 -11.82 -20.61
CA SER A 93 18.97 -12.70 -20.81
C SER A 93 20.18 -12.30 -19.97
N ASN A 94 20.23 -12.78 -18.73
CA ASN A 94 21.47 -12.78 -17.94
C ASN A 94 22.21 -14.13 -17.90
N ASP A 95 21.74 -15.16 -18.60
CA ASP A 95 22.49 -16.41 -18.71
C ASP A 95 22.86 -16.75 -20.17
N PRO A 96 24.12 -17.12 -20.49
CA PRO A 96 24.46 -17.82 -21.74
C PRO A 96 23.72 -19.17 -21.98
N PHE A 97 22.63 -19.48 -21.26
CA PHE A 97 21.91 -20.74 -21.33
C PHE A 97 20.44 -20.59 -21.77
N PRO A 98 19.95 -21.46 -22.69
CA PRO A 98 18.61 -21.33 -23.28
C PRO A 98 17.55 -22.17 -22.54
N ALA A 99 16.38 -21.61 -22.24
CA ALA A 99 15.05 -22.04 -22.76
C ALA A 99 13.89 -21.58 -21.87
N PHE A 100 13.00 -20.72 -22.38
CA PHE A 100 11.76 -21.25 -22.96
C PHE A 100 11.63 -20.99 -24.46
N THR A 101 11.39 -22.07 -25.22
CA THR A 101 10.77 -21.95 -26.54
C THR A 101 9.29 -22.30 -26.43
N SER A 102 8.41 -21.32 -26.61
CA SER A 102 7.45 -21.46 -27.69
C SER A 102 8.28 -21.77 -28.97
N PRO A 103 8.14 -22.93 -29.62
CA PRO A 103 9.17 -23.42 -30.55
C PRO A 103 9.32 -22.50 -31.78
N PRO A 104 10.51 -22.38 -32.40
CA PRO A 104 11.82 -21.96 -31.90
C PRO A 104 12.07 -20.44 -32.11
N GLY A 105 12.53 -19.73 -31.07
CA GLY A 105 12.99 -18.34 -31.16
C GLY A 105 12.96 -17.66 -29.80
N ASP A 106 14.15 -17.39 -29.26
CA ASP A 106 14.56 -16.40 -28.25
C ASP A 106 13.81 -16.30 -26.89
N PRO A 107 14.46 -16.55 -25.71
CA PRO A 107 13.86 -16.42 -24.38
C PRO A 107 13.44 -14.99 -24.02
N ASP A 108 13.95 -13.99 -24.74
CA ASP A 108 13.64 -12.59 -24.48
C ASP A 108 12.30 -12.14 -25.07
N ILE A 109 11.48 -13.02 -25.65
CA ILE A 109 10.31 -12.62 -26.46
C ILE A 109 9.00 -13.18 -25.88
N SER A 110 8.11 -12.28 -25.45
CA SER A 110 6.77 -12.64 -24.96
C SER A 110 5.66 -12.18 -25.92
N ASP A 111 4.65 -13.03 -26.13
CA ASP A 111 3.44 -12.64 -26.87
C ASP A 111 2.59 -11.68 -26.01
N ILE A 112 1.92 -10.70 -26.63
CA ILE A 112 1.00 -9.80 -25.92
C ILE A 112 -0.20 -10.57 -25.34
N SER A 113 -0.85 -11.38 -26.17
CA SER A 113 -1.93 -12.30 -25.80
C SER A 113 -2.29 -13.21 -26.96
N SER A 114 -3.20 -14.17 -26.73
CA SER A 114 -3.75 -15.02 -27.79
C SER A 114 -4.67 -14.31 -28.77
N THR A 115 -5.07 -13.07 -28.48
CA THR A 115 -6.00 -12.27 -29.31
C THR A 115 -5.32 -11.11 -30.04
N ILE A 116 -4.15 -10.66 -29.57
CA ILE A 116 -3.39 -9.55 -30.15
C ILE A 116 -2.12 -10.12 -30.79
N ASP A 117 -2.02 -9.99 -32.12
CA ASP A 117 -0.79 -10.35 -32.84
C ASP A 117 0.31 -9.33 -32.49
N GLY A 118 1.34 -9.76 -31.76
CA GLY A 118 2.47 -8.92 -31.41
C GLY A 118 3.33 -9.55 -30.31
N GLN A 119 4.57 -9.08 -30.21
CA GLN A 119 5.52 -9.54 -29.20
C GLN A 119 6.23 -8.36 -28.54
N ILE A 120 6.79 -8.58 -27.35
CA ILE A 120 7.67 -7.65 -26.63
C ILE A 120 8.99 -8.36 -26.39
N ILE A 121 10.10 -7.65 -26.58
CA ILE A 121 11.45 -8.14 -26.31
C ILE A 121 12.02 -7.51 -25.03
N GLY A 122 12.58 -8.34 -24.14
CA GLY A 122 13.26 -7.94 -22.93
C GLY A 122 12.32 -7.69 -21.75
N GLY A 123 12.79 -6.86 -20.81
CA GLY A 123 12.06 -6.48 -19.61
C GLY A 123 10.71 -5.85 -19.92
N ARG A 124 9.74 -6.14 -19.05
CA ARG A 124 8.37 -5.68 -19.22
C ARG A 124 7.82 -5.19 -17.90
N VAL A 125 7.05 -4.11 -17.98
CA VAL A 125 6.20 -3.64 -16.88
C VAL A 125 4.76 -3.67 -17.39
N SER A 126 3.86 -4.29 -16.64
CA SER A 126 2.44 -4.28 -16.94
C SER A 126 1.68 -3.49 -15.88
N VAL A 127 0.51 -3.00 -16.27
CA VAL A 127 -0.46 -2.39 -15.36
C VAL A 127 -1.77 -3.18 -15.41
N PHE A 128 -2.34 -3.44 -14.24
CA PHE A 128 -3.61 -4.15 -14.05
C PHE A 128 -4.53 -3.31 -13.19
N VAL A 129 -5.80 -3.19 -13.58
CA VAL A 129 -6.80 -2.43 -12.84
C VAL A 129 -7.82 -3.41 -12.26
N PHE A 130 -8.09 -3.30 -10.96
CA PHE A 130 -9.11 -4.03 -10.24
C PHE A 130 -10.15 -3.08 -9.65
N ASP A 131 -11.37 -3.58 -9.43
CA ASP A 131 -12.40 -2.88 -8.66
C ASP A 131 -12.13 -2.94 -7.13
N GLU A 132 -13.01 -2.31 -6.34
CA GLU A 132 -12.92 -2.27 -4.87
C GLU A 132 -12.95 -3.67 -4.24
N GLU A 133 -13.57 -4.63 -4.92
CA GLU A 133 -13.60 -6.03 -4.51
C GLU A 133 -12.52 -6.87 -5.21
N TRP A 134 -11.45 -6.28 -5.74
CA TRP A 134 -10.32 -7.02 -6.33
C TRP A 134 -10.73 -7.99 -7.45
N ASN A 135 -11.72 -7.63 -8.27
CA ASN A 135 -12.01 -8.30 -9.52
C ASN A 135 -11.31 -7.55 -10.66
N ILE A 136 -10.61 -8.28 -11.54
CA ILE A 136 -9.88 -7.67 -12.64
C ILE A 136 -10.84 -6.96 -13.62
N ILE A 137 -10.55 -5.70 -13.91
CA ILE A 137 -11.19 -4.89 -14.95
C ILE A 137 -10.45 -5.10 -16.28
N GLY A 138 -9.13 -4.94 -16.28
CA GLY A 138 -8.29 -5.15 -17.46
C GLY A 138 -6.81 -4.96 -17.16
N GLY A 139 -5.97 -5.24 -18.15
CA GLY A 139 -4.53 -4.98 -18.07
C GLY A 139 -3.91 -4.67 -19.42
N ARG A 140 -2.73 -4.06 -19.39
CA ARG A 140 -1.93 -3.72 -20.58
C ARG A 140 -0.45 -3.64 -20.24
N ASN A 141 0.37 -3.58 -21.28
CA ASN A 141 1.79 -3.24 -21.15
C ASN A 141 1.88 -1.75 -20.82
N LEU A 142 2.70 -1.40 -19.83
CA LEU A 142 2.90 -0.03 -19.41
C LEU A 142 3.83 0.70 -20.37
N ILE A 143 5.03 0.16 -20.63
CA ILE A 143 6.08 0.86 -21.36
C ILE A 143 5.73 0.92 -22.86
N GLU A 144 5.23 2.06 -23.34
CA GLU A 144 4.94 2.28 -24.76
C GLU A 144 6.05 3.09 -25.44
N GLU A 145 6.60 4.05 -24.70
CA GLU A 145 7.70 4.89 -25.13
C GLU A 145 8.82 4.90 -24.09
N ALA A 146 10.05 4.74 -24.57
CA ALA A 146 11.27 4.88 -23.78
C ALA A 146 12.01 6.14 -24.22
N ILE A 147 12.42 6.98 -23.26
CA ILE A 147 12.98 8.31 -23.49
C ILE A 147 14.35 8.37 -22.79
N VAL A 148 15.40 8.63 -23.59
CA VAL A 148 16.78 8.73 -23.11
C VAL A 148 17.34 10.10 -23.49
N VAL A 149 17.71 10.89 -22.49
CA VAL A 149 18.30 12.21 -22.67
C VAL A 149 19.81 12.13 -22.53
N ASP A 150 20.55 12.35 -23.62
CA ASP A 150 22.01 12.34 -23.59
C ASP A 150 22.52 13.38 -22.56
N PRO A 151 23.27 12.96 -21.52
CA PRO A 151 23.58 13.81 -20.38
C PRO A 151 24.58 14.93 -20.71
N VAL A 152 25.28 14.84 -21.85
CA VAL A 152 26.28 15.83 -22.28
C VAL A 152 25.69 16.85 -23.25
N THR A 153 24.82 16.40 -24.15
CA THR A 153 24.26 17.22 -25.23
C THR A 153 22.85 17.72 -24.93
N GLY A 154 22.13 17.07 -24.00
CA GLY A 154 20.72 17.31 -23.71
C GLY A 154 19.79 16.93 -24.85
N ILE A 155 20.24 16.08 -25.77
CA ILE A 155 19.41 15.59 -26.88
C ILE A 155 18.57 14.43 -26.34
N GLU A 156 17.26 14.61 -26.39
CA GLU A 156 16.27 13.58 -26.13
C GLU A 156 16.13 12.64 -27.34
N ASN A 157 16.10 11.34 -27.05
CA ASN A 157 15.83 10.27 -28.01
C ASN A 157 14.66 9.45 -27.50
N THR A 158 13.57 9.41 -28.28
CA THR A 158 12.37 8.64 -27.99
C THR A 158 12.35 7.37 -28.83
N PHE A 159 12.03 6.25 -28.19
CA PHE A 159 11.89 4.93 -28.81
C PHE A 159 10.50 4.39 -28.51
N THR A 160 9.75 4.00 -29.54
CA THR A 160 8.38 3.49 -29.40
C THR A 160 8.36 1.98 -29.65
N LEU A 161 7.56 1.25 -28.88
CA LEU A 161 7.38 -0.19 -29.06
C LEU A 161 6.79 -0.52 -30.46
N ASP A 162 7.53 -1.27 -31.27
CA ASP A 162 7.04 -1.85 -32.53
C ASP A 162 6.61 -3.30 -32.31
N LEU A 163 5.32 -3.54 -32.10
CA LEU A 163 4.75 -4.89 -31.87
C LEU A 163 5.05 -5.92 -32.98
N THR A 164 5.45 -5.48 -34.18
CA THR A 164 5.83 -6.41 -35.26
C THR A 164 7.20 -7.03 -35.02
N SER A 165 8.15 -6.25 -34.51
CA SER A 165 9.51 -6.72 -34.20
C SER A 165 9.72 -6.99 -32.71
N GLY A 166 8.86 -6.46 -31.85
CA GLY A 166 8.94 -6.44 -30.39
C GLY A 166 10.00 -5.51 -29.80
N ASN A 167 10.70 -4.74 -30.64
CA ASN A 167 11.74 -3.81 -30.20
C ASN A 167 11.18 -2.41 -29.99
N TYR A 168 11.84 -1.63 -29.13
CA TYR A 168 11.67 -0.19 -29.04
C TYR A 168 12.52 0.49 -30.11
N LEU A 169 11.89 1.21 -31.03
CA LEU A 169 12.54 1.81 -32.20
C LEU A 169 12.44 3.32 -32.19
N ASP A 170 13.54 3.99 -32.53
CA ASP A 170 13.53 5.44 -32.77
C ASP A 170 12.90 5.81 -34.13
N ALA A 171 12.81 7.11 -34.42
CA ALA A 171 12.29 7.61 -35.70
C ALA A 171 13.13 7.21 -36.93
N ALA A 172 14.38 6.76 -36.75
CA ALA A 172 15.25 6.23 -37.79
C ALA A 172 15.13 4.70 -37.96
N GLY A 173 14.44 4.01 -37.04
CA GLY A 173 14.32 2.56 -36.95
C GLY A 173 15.53 1.89 -36.30
N GLU A 174 16.33 2.62 -35.54
CA GLU A 174 17.38 2.08 -34.68
C GLU A 174 16.75 1.59 -33.36
N VAL A 175 17.26 0.47 -32.85
CA VAL A 175 16.76 -0.14 -31.61
C VAL A 175 17.26 0.66 -30.42
N LEU A 176 16.45 0.75 -29.36
CA LEU A 176 16.88 1.23 -28.05
C LEU A 176 18.15 0.46 -27.65
N SER A 177 19.26 1.17 -27.57
CA SER A 177 20.53 0.60 -27.13
C SER A 177 21.00 1.38 -25.92
N VAL A 178 20.97 0.71 -24.77
CA VAL A 178 21.37 1.26 -23.48
C VAL A 178 22.69 0.61 -23.12
N VAL A 179 23.79 1.37 -23.24
CA VAL A 179 25.21 1.06 -22.99
C VAL A 179 25.73 -0.30 -23.52
N VAL A 180 25.14 -1.43 -23.12
CA VAL A 180 25.50 -2.81 -23.51
C VAL A 180 24.33 -3.73 -23.95
N HIS A 181 23.05 -3.36 -23.78
CA HIS A 181 21.88 -4.19 -24.15
C HIS A 181 21.01 -3.57 -25.27
N GLU A 182 20.33 -4.44 -26.05
CA GLU A 182 19.31 -4.07 -27.03
C GLU A 182 17.91 -4.22 -26.37
N ASN A 183 17.19 -3.11 -26.19
CA ASN A 183 15.99 -2.96 -25.35
C ASN A 183 16.25 -3.05 -23.84
N PHE A 184 15.17 -3.09 -23.04
CA PHE A 184 15.21 -3.27 -21.60
C PHE A 184 15.68 -4.68 -21.23
N SER A 185 16.50 -4.77 -20.19
CA SER A 185 17.01 -6.02 -19.64
C SER A 185 16.04 -6.58 -18.59
N ARG A 186 16.52 -7.30 -17.57
CA ARG A 186 15.71 -7.77 -16.43
C ARG A 186 15.33 -6.61 -15.52
N PHE A 187 14.06 -6.54 -15.10
CA PHE A 187 13.63 -5.68 -13.99
C PHE A 187 13.36 -6.58 -12.78
N CYS A 188 14.04 -6.32 -11.66
CA CYS A 188 13.83 -7.02 -10.39
C CYS A 188 12.71 -6.31 -9.60
N SER A 189 13.00 -5.78 -8.41
CA SER A 189 12.06 -5.01 -7.60
C SER A 189 11.73 -3.61 -8.13
N ALA A 190 10.83 -2.91 -7.43
CA ALA A 190 10.30 -1.61 -7.81
C ALA A 190 9.75 -0.80 -6.62
N PHE A 191 9.43 0.45 -6.91
CA PHE A 191 8.74 1.34 -5.98
C PHE A 191 7.74 2.22 -6.71
N LEU A 192 6.56 2.41 -6.13
CA LEU A 192 5.61 3.39 -6.60
C LEU A 192 5.56 4.60 -5.67
N ALA A 193 5.93 5.77 -6.18
CA ALA A 193 5.57 7.03 -5.55
C ALA A 193 4.14 7.37 -5.98
N ASP A 194 3.17 7.13 -5.11
CA ASP A 194 1.74 7.38 -5.32
C ASP A 194 1.37 8.88 -5.31
N PHE A 195 2.24 9.73 -4.76
CA PHE A 195 2.10 11.20 -4.76
C PHE A 195 3.45 11.92 -4.81
N GLY A 196 3.39 13.24 -4.99
CA GLY A 196 4.51 14.15 -4.80
C GLY A 196 5.31 14.51 -6.05
N PHE A 197 5.00 13.87 -7.18
CA PHE A 197 5.48 14.21 -8.51
C PHE A 197 4.38 14.88 -9.31
N VAL A 198 4.73 15.69 -10.32
CA VAL A 198 3.74 16.48 -11.05
C VAL A 198 3.92 16.37 -12.55
N ASP A 199 2.81 16.23 -13.25
CA ASP A 199 2.75 16.33 -14.69
C ASP A 199 2.98 17.81 -15.10
N PRO A 200 4.03 18.13 -15.87
CA PRO A 200 4.28 19.50 -16.29
C PRO A 200 3.15 20.10 -17.15
N GLU A 201 2.37 19.30 -17.89
CA GLU A 201 1.32 19.82 -18.77
C GLU A 201 0.07 20.27 -17.98
N SER A 202 -0.46 19.40 -17.11
CA SER A 202 -1.63 19.69 -16.29
C SER A 202 -1.30 20.49 -15.01
N GLY A 203 -0.10 20.28 -14.46
CA GLY A 203 0.29 20.74 -13.13
C GLY A 203 -0.34 19.94 -11.98
N GLU A 204 -1.00 18.82 -12.27
CA GLU A 204 -1.58 17.90 -11.28
C GLU A 204 -0.51 16.92 -10.78
N GLU A 205 -0.73 16.38 -9.57
CA GLU A 205 0.13 15.32 -9.05
C GLU A 205 -0.13 14.00 -9.78
N ILE A 206 0.93 13.25 -10.06
CA ILE A 206 0.88 11.97 -10.76
C ILE A 206 1.66 10.90 -9.99
N PRO A 207 1.19 9.64 -10.01
CA PRO A 207 1.97 8.53 -9.51
C PRO A 207 3.11 8.21 -10.48
N LEU A 208 4.30 7.94 -9.95
CA LEU A 208 5.47 7.53 -10.73
C LEU A 208 6.00 6.19 -10.22
N TYR A 209 6.17 5.25 -11.14
CA TYR A 209 6.67 3.92 -10.87
C TYR A 209 8.16 3.84 -11.22
N PHE A 210 9.00 3.51 -10.25
CA PHE A 210 10.46 3.45 -10.36
C PHE A 210 10.93 2.01 -10.28
N ASN A 211 11.88 1.65 -11.13
CA ASN A 211 12.61 0.38 -11.07
C ASN A 211 14.01 0.58 -11.68
N GLY A 212 14.78 -0.49 -11.78
CA GLY A 212 16.05 -0.48 -12.49
C GLY A 212 16.35 -1.80 -13.16
N GLU A 213 17.27 -1.77 -14.12
CA GLU A 213 17.73 -2.98 -14.80
C GLU A 213 18.74 -3.72 -13.92
N GLU A 214 18.44 -4.96 -13.56
CA GLU A 214 19.28 -5.81 -12.71
C GLU A 214 20.38 -6.51 -13.56
N VAL A 215 21.24 -5.68 -14.16
CA VAL A 215 22.38 -6.11 -14.98
C VAL A 215 23.57 -5.21 -14.68
N ILE A 216 24.80 -5.69 -14.90
CA ILE A 216 26.04 -4.95 -14.53
C ILE A 216 26.05 -3.50 -14.99
N ASP A 217 25.61 -3.19 -16.21
CA ASP A 217 25.54 -1.83 -16.77
C ASP A 217 24.08 -1.32 -16.84
N GLY A 218 23.23 -1.76 -15.93
CA GLY A 218 21.81 -1.42 -15.87
C GLY A 218 21.57 0.07 -15.64
N LEU A 219 20.40 0.56 -16.04
CA LEU A 219 19.96 1.91 -15.72
C LEU A 219 18.72 1.89 -14.83
N GLY A 220 18.59 2.91 -13.99
CA GLY A 220 17.34 3.22 -13.30
C GLY A 220 16.35 3.94 -14.23
N TRP A 221 15.07 3.59 -14.07
CA TRP A 221 13.98 4.09 -14.89
C TRP A 221 12.84 4.63 -14.03
N VAL A 222 12.07 5.55 -14.62
CA VAL A 222 10.80 6.02 -14.09
C VAL A 222 9.73 5.93 -15.16
N HIS A 223 8.55 5.46 -14.78
CA HIS A 223 7.42 5.20 -15.67
C HIS A 223 6.21 6.02 -15.24
N THR A 224 5.59 6.70 -16.20
CA THR A 224 4.26 7.29 -16.02
C THR A 224 3.18 6.25 -16.32
N ILE A 225 1.99 6.44 -15.77
CA ILE A 225 0.86 5.51 -16.01
C ILE A 225 0.37 5.55 -17.46
N GLU A 226 0.60 6.65 -18.17
CA GLU A 226 0.28 6.84 -19.59
C GLU A 226 1.23 6.07 -20.51
N GLY A 227 2.32 5.53 -19.97
CA GLY A 227 3.25 4.64 -20.67
C GLY A 227 4.53 5.29 -21.21
N GLU A 228 4.85 6.49 -20.75
CA GLU A 228 6.15 7.12 -20.98
C GLU A 228 7.17 6.65 -19.93
N SER A 229 8.36 6.26 -20.37
CA SER A 229 9.41 5.74 -19.51
C SER A 229 10.71 6.49 -19.73
N TYR A 230 11.27 7.08 -18.68
CA TYR A 230 12.45 7.93 -18.76
C TYR A 230 13.65 7.30 -18.04
N ALA A 231 14.80 7.27 -18.71
CA ALA A 231 16.05 6.81 -18.10
C ALA A 231 16.63 7.89 -17.17
N ILE A 232 17.05 7.50 -15.96
CA ILE A 232 17.69 8.37 -14.98
C ILE A 232 19.18 7.99 -14.88
N GLN A 233 19.94 8.29 -15.95
CA GLN A 233 21.36 7.92 -16.06
C GLN A 233 22.26 8.45 -14.93
N GLY A 234 21.85 9.51 -14.25
CA GLY A 234 22.57 10.09 -13.11
C GLY A 234 22.54 9.21 -11.85
N LEU A 235 21.68 8.19 -11.78
CA LEU A 235 21.68 7.19 -10.71
C LEU A 235 22.94 6.31 -10.71
N GLY A 236 23.66 6.24 -11.84
CA GLY A 236 24.79 5.34 -12.04
C GLY A 236 24.43 4.13 -12.91
N ALA A 237 25.41 3.27 -13.16
CA ALA A 237 25.21 2.00 -13.86
C ALA A 237 25.71 0.85 -12.98
N TYR A 238 24.81 -0.07 -12.63
CA TYR A 238 25.01 -1.23 -11.77
C TYR A 238 23.78 -2.14 -11.85
N SER A 239 23.80 -3.30 -11.16
CA SER A 239 22.66 -4.21 -11.08
C SER A 239 21.66 -3.69 -10.05
N TYR A 240 20.62 -2.98 -10.49
CA TYR A 240 19.62 -2.41 -9.58
C TYR A 240 18.72 -3.48 -8.98
N GLU A 241 18.54 -3.44 -7.66
CA GLU A 241 17.44 -4.17 -7.01
C GLU A 241 16.17 -3.30 -6.99
N ASN A 242 16.17 -2.22 -6.20
CA ASN A 242 15.09 -1.24 -6.22
C ASN A 242 15.55 0.21 -6.21
N VAL A 243 14.61 1.11 -6.52
CA VAL A 243 14.82 2.57 -6.53
C VAL A 243 13.65 3.23 -5.85
N ILE A 244 13.82 3.69 -4.61
CA ILE A 244 12.75 4.37 -3.86
C ILE A 244 12.89 5.89 -3.90
N ALA A 245 11.76 6.60 -3.82
CA ALA A 245 11.71 8.05 -3.70
C ALA A 245 11.20 8.47 -2.31
N PRO A 246 12.08 8.87 -1.37
CA PRO A 246 11.68 9.32 -0.04
C PRO A 246 10.59 10.39 -0.05
N THR A 247 9.62 10.27 0.84
CA THR A 247 8.42 11.13 0.90
C THR A 247 8.75 12.62 1.07
N GLU A 248 9.74 12.93 1.91
CA GLU A 248 10.15 14.31 2.19
C GLU A 248 10.78 15.00 0.97
N PHE A 249 11.49 14.23 0.13
CA PHE A 249 12.28 14.76 -0.97
C PHE A 249 11.64 14.45 -2.32
N ARG A 250 10.39 14.91 -2.48
CA ARG A 250 9.65 14.90 -3.75
C ARG A 250 9.31 16.33 -4.19
N PRO A 251 9.10 16.60 -5.48
CA PRO A 251 8.90 17.95 -6.03
C PRO A 251 7.82 18.83 -5.36
N THR A 252 6.79 18.24 -4.78
CA THR A 252 5.74 19.01 -4.06
C THR A 252 6.15 19.40 -2.64
N ASN A 253 7.13 18.69 -2.06
CA ASN A 253 7.57 18.82 -0.67
C ASN A 253 8.96 19.48 -0.54
N SER A 254 9.76 19.46 -1.60
CA SER A 254 11.18 19.83 -1.58
C SER A 254 11.65 20.50 -2.88
N GLU A 255 12.72 21.31 -2.79
CA GLU A 255 13.47 21.83 -3.95
C GLU A 255 14.41 20.77 -4.57
N PHE A 256 14.49 19.60 -3.94
CA PHE A 256 15.26 18.45 -4.36
C PHE A 256 14.40 17.21 -4.46
N THR A 257 14.73 16.36 -5.42
CA THR A 257 14.25 14.98 -5.50
C THR A 257 15.37 14.05 -5.05
N VAL A 258 15.10 13.17 -4.09
CA VAL A 258 16.05 12.12 -3.70
C VAL A 258 15.56 10.79 -4.22
N LEU A 259 16.49 9.96 -4.70
CA LEU A 259 16.25 8.55 -4.98
C LEU A 259 17.30 7.73 -4.23
N LEU A 260 16.89 6.67 -3.56
CA LEU A 260 17.77 5.72 -2.89
C LEU A 260 17.69 4.38 -3.61
N SER A 261 18.82 3.70 -3.77
CA SER A 261 18.90 2.47 -4.55
C SER A 261 20.03 1.55 -4.09
N THR A 262 19.88 0.28 -4.43
CA THR A 262 20.80 -0.82 -4.08
C THR A 262 21.36 -1.51 -5.32
N ASP A 263 22.58 -2.03 -5.16
CA ASP A 263 23.31 -2.79 -6.18
C ASP A 263 23.37 -4.27 -5.78
N ASP A 264 22.55 -5.14 -6.37
CA ASP A 264 22.63 -6.60 -6.17
C ASP A 264 23.40 -7.28 -7.31
N PHE A 265 24.72 -7.09 -7.35
CA PHE A 265 25.57 -7.83 -8.28
C PHE A 265 26.07 -9.16 -7.70
N SER A 266 25.68 -10.29 -8.33
CA SER A 266 25.99 -11.64 -7.86
C SER A 266 27.14 -12.37 -8.59
N ALA A 267 27.61 -11.89 -9.76
CA ALA A 267 28.56 -12.65 -10.59
C ALA A 267 30.05 -12.51 -10.20
N GLY A 268 30.34 -12.08 -8.96
CA GLY A 268 31.68 -12.03 -8.38
C GLY A 268 31.67 -12.20 -6.86
N PRO A 269 32.84 -12.41 -6.22
CA PRO A 269 32.97 -12.45 -4.75
C PRO A 269 32.82 -11.05 -4.11
N GLY A 270 31.94 -10.22 -4.67
CA GLY A 270 31.83 -8.79 -4.44
C GLY A 270 30.76 -8.45 -3.42
N ASP A 271 31.13 -7.68 -2.41
CA ASP A 271 30.23 -6.89 -1.58
C ASP A 271 29.87 -5.61 -2.39
N ASN A 272 28.60 -5.17 -2.42
CA ASN A 272 28.06 -4.10 -3.27
C ASN A 272 27.65 -2.85 -2.47
N GLU A 273 26.98 -1.87 -3.09
CA GLU A 273 26.78 -0.54 -2.51
C GLU A 273 25.31 -0.08 -2.42
N VAL A 274 25.08 0.91 -1.55
CA VAL A 274 23.83 1.67 -1.42
C VAL A 274 24.08 3.10 -1.90
N TYR A 275 23.24 3.61 -2.79
CA TYR A 275 23.39 4.92 -3.43
C TYR A 275 22.27 5.90 -3.06
N ALA A 276 22.58 7.19 -3.17
CA ALA A 276 21.62 8.28 -3.07
C ALA A 276 21.83 9.30 -4.19
N PHE A 277 20.86 9.40 -5.09
CA PHE A 277 20.79 10.46 -6.10
C PHE A 277 20.07 11.67 -5.51
N VAL A 278 20.60 12.87 -5.73
CA VAL A 278 19.98 14.14 -5.34
C VAL A 278 19.83 15.02 -6.57
N GLY A 279 18.62 15.13 -7.09
CA GLY A 279 18.29 15.94 -8.24
C GLY A 279 17.63 17.27 -7.87
N ARG A 280 17.81 18.28 -8.73
CA ARG A 280 17.38 19.67 -8.50
C ARG A 280 16.06 19.92 -9.23
N VAL A 281 15.03 20.34 -8.48
CA VAL A 281 13.67 20.57 -9.01
C VAL A 281 13.57 21.95 -9.66
N ASP A 282 13.17 22.01 -10.94
CA ASP A 282 12.71 23.24 -11.59
C ASP A 282 11.19 23.25 -11.69
N ALA A 283 10.53 23.73 -10.63
CA ALA A 283 9.09 23.84 -10.53
C ALA A 283 8.42 24.78 -11.57
N THR A 284 9.21 25.42 -12.45
CA THR A 284 8.70 26.26 -13.55
C THR A 284 8.95 25.67 -14.92
N SER A 285 9.63 24.52 -14.99
CA SER A 285 9.93 23.85 -16.24
C SER A 285 8.70 23.13 -16.80
N ASP A 286 8.57 23.16 -18.12
CA ASP A 286 7.61 22.34 -18.89
C ASP A 286 8.24 20.99 -19.30
N ASP A 287 9.52 20.75 -18.96
CA ASP A 287 10.24 19.49 -19.19
C ASP A 287 10.05 18.56 -18.00
N PHE A 288 9.60 17.33 -18.24
CA PHE A 288 9.23 16.35 -17.22
C PHE A 288 10.37 16.04 -16.24
N LEU A 289 11.58 15.79 -16.74
CA LEU A 289 12.73 15.43 -15.90
C LEU A 289 13.19 16.62 -15.06
N LEU A 290 13.24 17.82 -15.62
CA LEU A 290 13.58 19.03 -14.85
C LEU A 290 12.49 19.39 -13.85
N ARG A 291 11.21 19.29 -14.23
CA ARG A 291 10.03 19.56 -13.40
C ARG A 291 10.04 18.72 -12.14
N ASN A 292 10.48 17.48 -12.27
CA ASN A 292 10.46 16.48 -11.21
C ASN A 292 11.83 16.22 -10.58
N GLY A 293 12.88 16.98 -10.93
CA GLY A 293 14.21 16.82 -10.36
C GLY A 293 14.88 15.47 -10.71
N LEU A 294 14.60 14.91 -11.88
CA LEU A 294 15.10 13.62 -12.37
C LEU A 294 16.10 13.78 -13.53
N SER A 295 16.49 15.01 -13.87
CA SER A 295 17.43 15.28 -14.97
C SER A 295 18.84 14.78 -14.65
N SER A 296 19.43 14.04 -15.59
CA SER A 296 20.80 13.51 -15.52
C SER A 296 21.86 14.41 -16.15
N GLN A 297 21.54 15.68 -16.41
CA GLN A 297 22.56 16.66 -16.82
C GLN A 297 23.43 17.04 -15.61
N PRO A 298 24.77 17.10 -15.72
CA PRO A 298 25.67 17.29 -14.57
C PRO A 298 25.37 18.49 -13.66
N GLU A 299 24.77 19.56 -14.17
CA GLU A 299 24.35 20.70 -13.34
C GLU A 299 23.11 20.44 -12.46
N ASN A 300 22.35 19.37 -12.72
CA ASN A 300 21.02 19.13 -12.17
C ASN A 300 20.96 17.97 -11.17
N PHE A 301 22.02 17.19 -11.00
CA PHE A 301 22.08 16.15 -9.98
C PHE A 301 23.43 16.10 -9.27
N ASP A 302 23.49 15.34 -8.17
CA ASP A 302 24.67 14.80 -7.53
C ASP A 302 24.39 13.32 -7.18
N LEU A 303 25.38 12.43 -7.24
CA LEU A 303 25.26 11.03 -6.80
C LEU A 303 26.15 10.79 -5.58
N TYR A 304 25.64 10.09 -4.57
CA TYR A 304 26.37 9.74 -3.35
C TYR A 304 26.34 8.22 -3.10
N VAL A 305 27.37 7.73 -2.41
CA VAL A 305 27.45 6.34 -1.94
C VAL A 305 27.54 6.28 -0.42
N LEU A 306 26.89 5.29 0.18
CA LEU A 306 26.84 5.11 1.63
C LEU A 306 28.19 4.63 2.19
N ARG A 307 28.57 5.23 3.31
CA ARG A 307 29.75 4.87 4.11
C ARG A 307 29.40 4.81 5.58
N VAL A 308 29.63 3.66 6.23
CA VAL A 308 29.35 3.46 7.65
C VAL A 308 30.63 3.63 8.46
N VAL A 309 30.58 4.47 9.49
CA VAL A 309 31.76 4.86 10.29
C VAL A 309 31.54 4.53 11.76
N ASP A 310 32.54 3.92 12.40
CA ASP A 310 32.57 3.76 13.85
C ASP A 310 32.87 5.12 14.52
N PRO A 311 31.91 5.71 15.26
CA PRO A 311 32.09 7.03 15.86
C PRO A 311 33.16 7.06 16.98
N THR A 312 33.59 5.91 17.47
CA THR A 312 34.59 5.76 18.52
C THR A 312 36.01 5.75 17.97
N THR A 313 36.22 5.03 16.86
CA THR A 313 37.54 4.84 16.25
C THR A 313 37.77 5.79 15.07
N GLY A 314 36.71 6.19 14.38
CA GLY A 314 36.73 6.87 13.09
C GLY A 314 37.06 5.93 11.93
N GLU A 315 37.09 4.61 12.15
CA GLU A 315 37.35 3.63 11.09
C GLU A 315 36.06 3.37 10.29
N VAL A 316 36.21 3.24 8.97
CA VAL A 316 35.15 2.85 8.04
C VAL A 316 34.98 1.33 8.05
N PHE A 317 33.74 0.85 8.09
CA PHE A 317 33.47 -0.57 7.90
C PHE A 317 33.73 -0.95 6.44
N ALA A 318 34.65 -1.91 6.25
CA ALA A 318 35.00 -2.39 4.92
C ALA A 318 33.91 -3.30 4.32
N GLY A 319 33.19 -4.02 5.17
CA GLY A 319 32.03 -4.82 4.82
C GLY A 319 31.07 -4.93 6.01
N GLU A 320 30.06 -5.78 5.91
CA GLU A 320 29.07 -6.10 6.95
C GLU A 320 29.67 -6.88 8.13
N THR A 321 30.57 -6.26 8.87
CA THR A 321 31.03 -6.75 10.18
C THR A 321 30.41 -5.92 11.29
N ILE A 322 29.24 -5.35 11.01
CA ILE A 322 28.50 -4.40 11.81
C ILE A 322 27.73 -5.19 12.88
N PRO A 323 28.05 -5.06 14.18
CA PRO A 323 27.36 -5.85 15.19
C PRO A 323 25.88 -5.45 15.32
N GLU A 324 24.99 -6.44 15.36
CA GLU A 324 23.56 -6.27 15.63
C GLU A 324 23.30 -5.42 16.90
N GLY A 325 22.32 -4.52 16.81
CA GLY A 325 21.83 -3.69 17.92
C GLY A 325 22.80 -2.58 18.36
N GLN A 326 23.83 -2.29 17.56
CA GLN A 326 24.76 -1.18 17.78
C GLN A 326 24.59 -0.07 16.75
N THR A 327 24.71 1.16 17.23
CA THR A 327 24.51 2.37 16.43
C THR A 327 25.83 2.96 15.94
N PHE A 328 25.89 3.24 14.64
CA PHE A 328 27.00 3.82 13.91
C PHE A 328 26.57 5.09 13.16
N VAL A 329 27.51 5.71 12.44
CA VAL A 329 27.24 6.91 11.64
C VAL A 329 27.12 6.51 10.18
N SER A 330 25.99 6.86 9.54
CA SER A 330 25.89 6.87 8.08
C SER A 330 26.46 8.18 7.54
N GLU A 331 27.45 8.09 6.67
CA GLU A 331 28.01 9.19 5.89
C GLU A 331 27.79 8.94 4.41
N TRP A 332 27.73 10.00 3.61
CA TRP A 332 27.49 9.93 2.18
C TRP A 332 28.64 10.59 1.43
N VAL A 333 29.28 9.83 0.53
CA VAL A 333 30.44 10.29 -0.21
C VAL A 333 30.04 10.62 -1.64
N LEU A 334 30.33 11.85 -2.08
CA LEU A 334 30.02 12.33 -3.42
C LEU A 334 30.81 11.56 -4.48
N VAL A 335 30.10 10.97 -5.44
CA VAL A 335 30.63 10.37 -6.66
C VAL A 335 30.78 11.47 -7.71
N PRO A 336 31.95 11.61 -8.38
CA PRO A 336 32.10 12.58 -9.46
C PRO A 336 31.13 12.31 -10.62
N ASP A 337 30.47 13.33 -11.15
CA ASP A 337 29.44 13.19 -12.20
C ASP A 337 29.97 12.43 -13.44
N GLU A 338 31.23 12.65 -13.80
CA GLU A 338 31.88 11.96 -14.93
C GLU A 338 32.04 10.45 -14.70
N VAL A 339 32.15 10.01 -13.44
CA VAL A 339 32.16 8.60 -13.03
C VAL A 339 30.75 8.05 -12.99
N ALA A 340 29.81 8.77 -12.36
CA ALA A 340 28.40 8.37 -12.30
C ALA A 340 27.79 8.15 -13.69
N LEU A 341 28.14 8.99 -14.66
CA LEU A 341 27.66 8.92 -16.04
C LEU A 341 28.50 8.02 -16.96
N GLY A 342 29.62 7.45 -16.50
CA GLY A 342 30.50 6.62 -17.34
C GLY A 342 31.16 7.36 -18.51
N ILE A 343 31.50 8.65 -18.33
CA ILE A 343 32.03 9.52 -19.39
C ILE A 343 33.46 10.02 -19.10
N VAL A 344 34.23 9.29 -18.28
CA VAL A 344 35.58 9.70 -17.89
C VAL A 344 36.51 9.80 -19.11
N ALA A 345 37.07 11.00 -19.31
CA ALA A 345 37.85 11.32 -20.50
C ALA A 345 39.10 10.44 -20.66
N GLY A 346 39.08 9.57 -21.67
CA GLY A 346 40.22 8.71 -22.04
C GLY A 346 40.28 7.39 -21.28
N SER A 347 39.25 7.07 -20.51
CA SER A 347 39.02 5.74 -19.94
C SER A 347 38.72 4.71 -21.03
N THR A 348 38.89 3.44 -20.69
CA THR A 348 38.51 2.28 -21.52
C THR A 348 37.53 1.36 -20.81
N LEU A 349 37.11 1.74 -19.61
CA LEU A 349 36.14 1.03 -18.80
C LEU A 349 34.73 1.35 -19.31
N ASN A 350 33.75 0.46 -19.08
CA ASN A 350 32.33 0.80 -19.20
C ASN A 350 31.86 1.62 -17.98
N ALA A 351 30.59 2.05 -17.99
CA ALA A 351 30.07 2.91 -16.93
C ALA A 351 30.09 2.22 -15.55
N ALA A 352 29.69 0.96 -15.48
CA ALA A 352 29.71 0.20 -14.24
C ALA A 352 31.13 -0.02 -13.71
N GLU A 353 32.07 -0.44 -14.57
CA GLU A 353 33.48 -0.63 -14.19
C GLU A 353 34.11 0.68 -13.68
N GLU A 354 33.71 1.84 -14.21
CA GLU A 354 34.15 3.15 -13.69
C GLU A 354 33.62 3.42 -12.29
N LEU A 355 32.32 3.20 -12.08
CA LEU A 355 31.67 3.40 -10.80
C LEU A 355 32.21 2.44 -9.74
N THR A 356 32.20 1.14 -10.02
CA THR A 356 32.75 0.08 -9.15
C THR A 356 34.20 0.36 -8.77
N ALA A 357 35.04 0.84 -9.69
CA ALA A 357 36.44 1.16 -9.41
C ALA A 357 36.61 2.37 -8.47
N PHE A 358 35.67 3.33 -8.49
CA PHE A 358 35.68 4.48 -7.60
C PHE A 358 35.22 4.12 -6.18
N VAL A 359 34.09 3.42 -6.06
CA VAL A 359 33.48 3.07 -4.77
C VAL A 359 34.32 2.07 -3.97
N ASN A 360 34.95 1.09 -4.64
CA ASN A 360 35.94 0.19 -4.04
C ASN A 360 37.32 0.85 -3.81
N GLY A 361 37.40 2.17 -3.94
CA GLY A 361 38.62 2.95 -3.81
C GLY A 361 38.92 3.39 -2.39
N THR A 362 39.86 4.33 -2.30
CA THR A 362 40.13 5.08 -1.07
C THR A 362 40.16 6.56 -1.40
N ASP A 363 39.67 7.38 -0.47
CA ASP A 363 39.67 8.83 -0.60
C ASP A 363 41.08 9.45 -0.43
N ALA A 364 41.14 10.77 -0.39
CA ALA A 364 42.41 11.50 -0.28
C ALA A 364 43.14 11.31 1.06
N ASP A 365 42.40 10.94 2.12
CA ASP A 365 42.94 10.67 3.45
C ASP A 365 43.31 9.18 3.62
N GLY A 366 42.90 8.34 2.67
CA GLY A 366 43.21 6.92 2.59
C GLY A 366 42.14 6.04 3.24
N ASP A 367 41.00 6.62 3.59
CA ASP A 367 39.84 5.91 4.11
C ASP A 367 39.03 5.33 2.94
N LEU A 368 38.25 4.28 3.19
CA LEU A 368 37.38 3.68 2.17
C LEU A 368 36.30 4.68 1.72
N VAL A 369 35.93 4.60 0.44
CA VAL A 369 34.92 5.49 -0.15
C VAL A 369 33.51 5.06 0.23
N SER A 370 33.22 3.76 0.22
CA SER A 370 31.95 3.17 0.64
C SER A 370 32.15 2.14 1.76
N THR A 371 31.04 1.75 2.38
CA THR A 371 30.92 0.45 3.05
C THR A 371 30.25 -0.50 2.08
N ASN A 372 30.81 -1.70 1.94
CA ASN A 372 30.25 -2.70 1.06
C ASN A 372 29.30 -3.65 1.81
N PHE A 373 28.19 -4.00 1.16
CA PHE A 373 27.10 -4.81 1.69
C PHE A 373 26.97 -6.12 0.90
N ARG A 374 26.57 -7.23 1.54
CA ARG A 374 26.43 -8.53 0.89
C ARG A 374 25.09 -8.60 0.19
N ARG A 375 25.10 -8.31 -1.11
CA ARG A 375 23.89 -8.39 -1.95
C ARG A 375 22.76 -7.58 -1.29
N PRO A 376 22.93 -6.25 -1.19
CA PRO A 376 21.91 -5.39 -0.64
C PRO A 376 20.69 -5.42 -1.57
N GLU A 377 19.54 -5.74 -0.98
CA GLU A 377 18.29 -5.97 -1.70
C GLU A 377 17.35 -4.76 -1.56
N ASP A 378 16.05 -4.95 -1.33
CA ASP A 378 15.09 -3.87 -1.21
C ASP A 378 15.41 -2.86 -0.09
N ILE A 379 15.28 -1.57 -0.42
CA ILE A 379 15.14 -0.48 0.56
C ILE A 379 13.67 -0.08 0.69
N HIS A 380 13.21 0.28 1.89
CA HIS A 380 11.90 0.90 2.11
C HIS A 380 11.93 1.98 3.21
N GLU A 381 11.16 3.06 3.03
CA GLU A 381 11.00 4.13 4.04
C GLU A 381 10.03 3.69 5.15
N ASP A 382 10.31 4.06 6.40
CA ASP A 382 9.38 3.85 7.51
C ASP A 382 8.25 4.89 7.46
N PRO A 383 6.99 4.51 7.12
CA PRO A 383 5.89 5.46 7.01
C PRO A 383 5.52 6.12 8.36
N ASN A 384 5.89 5.52 9.48
CA ASN A 384 5.67 6.06 10.82
C ASN A 384 6.81 6.98 11.29
N ASN A 385 7.94 6.98 10.58
CA ASN A 385 9.13 7.74 10.94
C ASN A 385 9.92 8.19 9.69
N ILE A 386 9.30 9.10 8.93
CA ILE A 386 9.85 9.72 7.70
C ILE A 386 11.32 10.12 7.87
N GLY A 387 12.13 9.79 6.86
CA GLY A 387 13.59 9.96 6.90
C GLY A 387 14.34 8.80 7.57
N THR A 388 13.64 7.76 8.02
CA THR A 388 14.22 6.47 8.45
C THR A 388 13.93 5.41 7.41
N PHE A 389 14.93 4.61 7.07
CA PHE A 389 14.88 3.61 6.01
C PHE A 389 15.39 2.28 6.54
N TYR A 390 14.82 1.22 6.00
CA TYR A 390 15.30 -0.14 6.18
C TYR A 390 15.77 -0.67 4.84
N PHE A 391 16.78 -1.53 4.85
CA PHE A 391 17.12 -2.32 3.68
C PHE A 391 17.61 -3.71 4.09
N ALA A 392 17.30 -4.70 3.26
CA ALA A 392 17.72 -6.07 3.46
C ALA A 392 19.04 -6.35 2.74
N THR A 393 19.69 -7.41 3.18
CA THR A 393 20.83 -8.04 2.51
C THR A 393 20.57 -9.53 2.54
N THR A 394 20.70 -10.22 1.40
CA THR A 394 20.37 -11.65 1.34
C THR A 394 21.51 -12.54 1.90
N GLY A 395 22.71 -11.96 2.02
CA GLY A 395 23.91 -12.68 2.45
C GLY A 395 24.49 -13.57 1.34
N ASP A 396 25.73 -14.02 1.52
CA ASP A 396 26.39 -14.93 0.55
C ASP A 396 27.46 -15.80 1.22
N GLY A 397 27.83 -16.89 0.56
CA GLY A 397 28.94 -17.74 0.95
C GLY A 397 30.26 -16.96 1.04
N PRO A 398 31.24 -17.46 1.82
CA PRO A 398 32.53 -16.80 1.90
C PRO A 398 33.23 -16.81 0.52
N ALA A 399 33.64 -15.64 0.04
CA ALA A 399 34.50 -15.48 -1.12
C ALA A 399 35.66 -16.50 -1.09
N ASP A 400 36.08 -17.05 -2.25
CA ASP A 400 37.21 -18.00 -2.33
C ASP A 400 38.35 -17.46 -1.44
N PRO A 401 38.79 -18.19 -0.40
CA PRO A 401 39.81 -17.70 0.52
C PRO A 401 41.18 -17.44 -0.15
N ASN A 402 41.31 -17.75 -1.45
CA ASN A 402 42.45 -17.44 -2.30
C ASN A 402 42.18 -16.33 -3.34
N ALA A 403 40.97 -15.78 -3.39
CA ALA A 403 40.63 -14.64 -4.24
C ALA A 403 41.49 -13.44 -3.82
N THR A 404 42.06 -12.77 -4.83
CA THR A 404 42.68 -11.44 -4.62
C THR A 404 41.58 -10.43 -4.88
N LEU A 405 40.90 -9.99 -3.83
CA LEU A 405 39.85 -8.99 -3.95
C LEU A 405 40.46 -7.57 -4.04
N PRO A 406 39.77 -6.63 -4.70
CA PRO A 406 40.05 -5.20 -4.57
C PRO A 406 40.11 -4.74 -3.10
N PRO A 407 40.75 -3.59 -2.79
CA PRO A 407 40.61 -2.97 -1.47
C PRO A 407 39.13 -2.75 -1.11
N GLY A 408 38.76 -2.91 0.16
CA GLY A 408 37.37 -2.76 0.64
C GLY A 408 36.64 -4.11 0.77
N GLN A 409 36.83 -5.00 -0.19
CA GLN A 409 36.10 -6.26 -0.31
C GLN A 409 36.47 -7.33 0.75
N GLY A 410 35.45 -7.90 1.40
CA GLY A 410 35.56 -8.89 2.48
C GLY A 410 35.96 -10.29 1.99
N VAL A 411 36.90 -10.94 2.70
CA VAL A 411 37.25 -12.36 2.46
C VAL A 411 36.52 -13.26 3.47
N GLY A 412 35.19 -13.34 3.33
CA GLY A 412 34.30 -14.31 3.98
C GLY A 412 33.92 -14.06 5.45
N GLY A 413 32.66 -14.38 5.78
CA GLY A 413 32.14 -14.47 7.15
C GLY A 413 31.71 -13.14 7.79
N ASP A 414 31.43 -12.14 6.98
CA ASP A 414 30.75 -10.87 7.30
C ASP A 414 29.24 -11.08 7.47
N ASN A 415 28.54 -11.53 6.44
CA ASN A 415 27.10 -11.82 6.48
C ASN A 415 26.75 -13.00 5.55
N ARG A 416 26.51 -14.17 6.15
CA ARG A 416 26.23 -15.41 5.41
C ARG A 416 24.72 -15.69 5.27
N THR A 417 23.93 -15.19 6.20
CA THR A 417 22.53 -15.60 6.38
C THR A 417 21.54 -14.46 6.14
N GLY A 418 22.03 -13.27 5.78
CA GLY A 418 21.26 -12.07 5.56
C GLY A 418 21.13 -11.21 6.81
N GLU A 419 21.03 -9.89 6.62
CA GLU A 419 20.84 -8.90 7.68
C GLU A 419 19.79 -7.87 7.25
N LEU A 420 18.98 -7.40 8.21
CA LEU A 420 18.16 -6.20 8.06
C LEU A 420 18.92 -5.02 8.67
N HIS A 421 19.04 -3.95 7.91
CA HIS A 421 19.67 -2.71 8.32
C HIS A 421 18.67 -1.58 8.46
N ARG A 422 19.01 -0.59 9.27
CA ARG A 422 18.29 0.67 9.43
C ARG A 422 19.24 1.84 9.32
N PHE A 423 18.84 2.87 8.58
CA PHE A 423 19.56 4.14 8.58
C PHE A 423 18.64 5.36 8.52
N THR A 424 19.16 6.54 8.85
CA THR A 424 18.48 7.82 8.64
C THR A 424 19.14 8.61 7.52
N PHE A 425 18.34 9.31 6.72
CA PHE A 425 18.80 10.18 5.65
C PHE A 425 18.12 11.56 5.75
N ASP A 426 18.89 12.62 5.52
CA ASP A 426 18.41 14.00 5.47
C ASP A 426 19.40 14.85 4.64
N LEU A 427 18.97 16.01 4.16
CA LEU A 427 19.77 16.96 3.38
C LEU A 427 19.98 18.28 4.13
N ASP A 428 21.12 18.93 3.88
CA ASP A 428 21.31 20.31 4.29
C ASP A 428 20.61 21.31 3.34
N GLU A 429 20.69 22.61 3.64
CA GLU A 429 20.07 23.68 2.85
C GLU A 429 20.59 23.79 1.40
N ASN A 430 21.64 23.07 1.03
CA ASN A 430 22.24 23.05 -0.29
C ASN A 430 22.02 21.71 -1.02
N GLY A 431 21.25 20.78 -0.45
CA GLY A 431 21.03 19.45 -1.01
C GLY A 431 22.19 18.48 -0.80
N VAL A 432 23.05 18.73 0.19
CA VAL A 432 24.13 17.80 0.54
C VAL A 432 23.66 16.90 1.69
N PRO A 433 23.78 15.56 1.58
CA PRO A 433 23.37 14.67 2.65
C PRO A 433 24.13 14.94 3.95
N VAL A 434 23.41 14.95 5.07
CA VAL A 434 24.00 15.09 6.40
C VAL A 434 24.28 13.73 7.03
N ASN A 435 25.25 13.67 7.94
CA ASN A 435 25.54 12.44 8.67
C ASN A 435 24.32 11.98 9.47
N GLY A 436 23.96 10.72 9.31
CA GLY A 436 22.83 10.08 9.97
C GLY A 436 23.25 9.00 10.97
N VAL A 437 22.28 8.18 11.31
CA VAL A 437 22.41 6.99 12.14
C VAL A 437 22.37 5.75 11.24
N PHE A 438 23.18 4.74 11.56
CA PHE A 438 23.15 3.42 10.93
C PHE A 438 23.12 2.32 12.00
N GLU A 439 22.39 1.22 11.76
CA GLU A 439 22.31 0.05 12.64
C GLU A 439 21.99 -1.22 11.84
N ALA A 440 22.69 -2.32 12.13
CA ALA A 440 22.20 -3.66 11.79
C ALA A 440 21.18 -4.07 12.86
N VAL A 441 19.92 -4.25 12.47
CA VAL A 441 18.80 -4.44 13.41
C VAL A 441 18.43 -5.90 13.63
N LEU A 442 18.64 -6.76 12.64
CA LEU A 442 18.30 -8.18 12.73
C LEU A 442 19.29 -9.01 11.91
N GLU A 443 19.97 -9.96 12.54
CA GLU A 443 20.79 -10.97 11.86
C GLU A 443 19.95 -12.24 11.56
N GLY A 444 20.08 -12.76 10.33
CA GLY A 444 19.47 -14.01 9.90
C GLY A 444 19.97 -15.20 10.72
N ALA A 445 19.06 -15.94 11.34
CA ALA A 445 19.35 -17.05 12.24
C ALA A 445 18.11 -17.90 12.49
N PRO A 446 18.23 -19.13 13.07
CA PRO A 446 17.06 -19.92 13.44
C PRO A 446 16.12 -19.18 14.39
N GLY A 447 14.88 -18.94 13.94
CA GLY A 447 13.84 -18.13 14.60
C GLY A 447 13.66 -16.73 14.01
N ASN A 448 14.65 -16.24 13.26
CA ASN A 448 14.65 -14.93 12.62
C ASN A 448 14.52 -15.04 11.09
N GLY A 449 14.60 -16.25 10.51
CA GLY A 449 14.69 -16.45 9.07
C GLY A 449 16.10 -16.22 8.52
N ALA A 450 16.23 -16.26 7.19
CA ALA A 450 17.48 -16.02 6.47
C ALA A 450 17.24 -15.61 5.02
N SER A 451 18.27 -15.01 4.41
CA SER A 451 18.28 -14.54 3.03
C SER A 451 17.12 -13.63 2.72
N TYR A 452 17.10 -12.52 3.48
CA TYR A 452 16.11 -11.47 3.29
C TYR A 452 16.33 -10.79 1.95
N ASP A 453 15.24 -10.67 1.21
CA ASP A 453 15.20 -10.04 -0.10
C ASP A 453 14.23 -8.86 -0.03
N ASN A 454 13.05 -8.98 -0.64
CA ASN A 454 12.10 -7.90 -0.69
C ASN A 454 11.56 -7.53 0.69
N ILE A 455 11.32 -6.23 0.89
CA ILE A 455 10.79 -5.69 2.14
C ILE A 455 9.69 -4.65 1.94
N VAL A 456 8.75 -4.61 2.88
CA VAL A 456 7.86 -3.47 3.08
C VAL A 456 7.83 -3.12 4.56
N VAL A 457 7.90 -1.82 4.87
CA VAL A 457 7.62 -1.32 6.22
C VAL A 457 6.17 -0.87 6.26
N ASP A 458 5.36 -1.57 7.06
CA ASP A 458 3.93 -1.28 7.13
C ASP A 458 3.59 -0.17 8.15
N SER A 459 2.39 0.37 8.01
CA SER A 459 1.84 1.37 8.94
C SER A 459 1.67 0.86 10.38
N ASN A 460 1.77 -0.45 10.62
CA ASN A 460 1.67 -1.10 11.93
C ASN A 460 3.02 -1.28 12.65
N ASN A 461 4.12 -0.73 12.13
CA ASN A 461 5.49 -0.85 12.65
C ASN A 461 6.09 -2.25 12.50
N ASN A 462 5.67 -2.98 11.47
CA ASN A 462 6.32 -4.22 11.08
C ASN A 462 7.15 -4.01 9.81
N VAL A 463 8.32 -4.63 9.76
CA VAL A 463 9.04 -4.88 8.51
C VAL A 463 8.68 -6.28 8.07
N LEU A 464 8.06 -6.39 6.90
CA LEU A 464 7.80 -7.68 6.27
C LEU A 464 9.05 -8.03 5.48
N LEU A 465 9.56 -9.25 5.67
CA LEU A 465 10.78 -9.76 5.07
C LEU A 465 10.40 -10.98 4.22
N GLN A 466 10.61 -10.89 2.91
CA GLN A 466 10.50 -12.04 2.01
C GLN A 466 11.85 -12.75 1.98
N GLU A 467 11.83 -14.08 2.05
CA GLU A 467 13.05 -14.88 1.93
C GLU A 467 13.25 -15.36 0.49
N ASP A 468 14.40 -15.06 -0.10
CA ASP A 468 14.93 -15.68 -1.31
C ASP A 468 15.93 -16.78 -0.91
N VAL A 469 15.68 -18.03 -1.27
CA VAL A 469 16.48 -19.15 -0.77
C VAL A 469 17.83 -19.26 -1.51
N THR A 470 18.87 -18.66 -0.94
CA THR A 470 20.24 -18.86 -1.40
C THR A 470 20.83 -20.22 -0.98
N ALA A 471 21.82 -20.71 -1.73
CA ALA A 471 22.53 -21.97 -1.44
C ALA A 471 23.25 -21.98 -0.07
N ASP A 472 23.47 -20.82 0.55
CA ASP A 472 24.23 -20.66 1.78
C ASP A 472 23.37 -20.37 3.03
N GLY A 473 22.07 -20.05 2.88
CA GLY A 473 21.07 -19.96 3.96
C GLY A 473 20.46 -21.30 4.39
N ASP A 474 20.71 -22.37 3.63
CA ASP A 474 20.19 -23.74 3.82
C ASP A 474 20.30 -24.27 5.26
N ASP A 475 21.35 -23.93 6.02
CA ASP A 475 21.52 -24.42 7.39
C ASP A 475 20.55 -23.80 8.39
N VAL A 476 20.03 -22.59 8.14
CA VAL A 476 18.95 -21.97 8.92
C VAL A 476 17.65 -22.74 8.68
N PHE A 477 17.29 -22.96 7.42
CA PHE A 477 16.09 -23.71 7.02
C PHE A 477 16.12 -25.14 7.59
N ILE A 478 17.27 -25.83 7.49
CA ILE A 478 17.48 -27.16 8.08
C ILE A 478 17.35 -27.14 9.61
N ALA A 479 17.87 -26.11 10.28
CA ALA A 479 17.79 -25.97 11.73
C ALA A 479 16.36 -25.72 12.21
N GLU A 480 15.57 -24.99 11.42
CA GLU A 480 14.14 -24.74 11.64
C GLU A 480 13.27 -25.92 11.24
N GLY A 481 13.79 -26.83 10.41
CA GLY A 481 13.10 -28.04 9.97
C GLY A 481 12.08 -27.79 8.86
N ARG A 482 12.26 -26.74 8.06
CA ARG A 482 11.46 -26.39 6.88
C ARG A 482 12.30 -26.45 5.61
N THR A 483 11.63 -26.42 4.46
CA THR A 483 12.24 -26.47 3.12
C THR A 483 11.73 -25.38 2.19
N GLU A 484 10.79 -24.56 2.68
CA GLU A 484 10.10 -23.54 1.90
C GLU A 484 10.42 -22.17 2.49
N ALA A 485 10.64 -21.18 1.63
CA ALA A 485 10.76 -19.78 2.02
C ALA A 485 9.46 -19.25 2.66
N GLN A 486 9.63 -18.27 3.53
CA GLN A 486 8.57 -17.65 4.30
C GLN A 486 8.53 -16.14 4.05
N ILE A 487 7.37 -15.55 4.33
CA ILE A 487 7.26 -14.12 4.58
C ILE A 487 7.17 -13.93 6.08
N LEU A 488 8.13 -13.21 6.62
CA LEU A 488 8.30 -12.95 8.05
C LEU A 488 7.82 -11.53 8.36
N SER A 489 7.43 -11.31 9.60
CA SER A 489 7.09 -10.00 10.15
C SER A 489 7.99 -9.72 11.34
N TYR A 490 8.81 -8.69 11.24
CA TYR A 490 9.66 -8.17 12.31
C TYR A 490 9.03 -6.90 12.90
N ASN A 491 8.63 -6.95 14.18
CA ASN A 491 8.05 -5.79 14.83
C ASN A 491 9.13 -4.85 15.38
N ILE A 492 9.19 -3.63 14.85
CA ILE A 492 10.23 -2.63 15.16
C ILE A 492 10.21 -2.18 16.64
N LEU A 493 9.07 -2.33 17.32
CA LEU A 493 8.91 -1.86 18.70
C LEU A 493 9.23 -2.93 19.75
N THR A 494 9.06 -4.21 19.39
CA THR A 494 9.24 -5.34 20.33
C THR A 494 10.43 -6.23 20.01
N ASP A 495 11.03 -6.07 18.83
CA ASP A 495 12.07 -6.94 18.26
C ASP A 495 11.59 -8.40 18.06
N ASP A 496 10.27 -8.62 17.98
CA ASP A 496 9.69 -9.95 17.76
C ASP A 496 9.63 -10.28 16.27
N VAL A 497 10.04 -11.50 15.89
CA VAL A 497 9.90 -12.05 14.54
C VAL A 497 8.83 -13.13 14.52
N THR A 498 7.90 -13.03 13.57
CA THR A 498 6.84 -14.03 13.35
C THR A 498 6.73 -14.37 11.87
N ALA A 499 6.74 -15.66 11.54
CA ALA A 499 6.44 -16.12 10.18
C ALA A 499 4.92 -16.07 9.92
N LEU A 500 4.51 -15.37 8.87
CA LEU A 500 3.10 -15.20 8.50
C LEU A 500 2.70 -16.18 7.39
N PHE A 501 3.48 -16.20 6.31
CA PHE A 501 3.20 -16.97 5.11
C PHE A 501 4.36 -17.89 4.75
N GLN A 502 4.06 -18.97 4.06
CA GLN A 502 5.04 -19.90 3.52
C GLN A 502 4.62 -20.30 2.11
N LEU A 503 5.60 -20.48 1.22
CA LEU A 503 5.36 -21.04 -0.10
C LEU A 503 4.68 -22.43 -0.04
N ASP A 504 3.80 -22.67 -1.00
CA ASP A 504 3.13 -23.94 -1.28
C ASP A 504 3.32 -24.30 -2.76
N GLN A 505 4.52 -24.74 -3.10
CA GLN A 505 4.87 -25.15 -4.47
C GLN A 505 3.98 -26.32 -4.95
N ASP A 506 3.53 -27.19 -4.05
CA ASP A 506 2.65 -28.33 -4.37
C ASP A 506 1.31 -27.88 -4.96
N ALA A 507 0.82 -26.69 -4.59
CA ALA A 507 -0.41 -26.11 -5.11
C ALA A 507 -0.36 -25.83 -6.62
N ALA A 508 0.81 -25.45 -7.16
CA ALA A 508 1.00 -25.27 -8.61
C ALA A 508 0.85 -26.59 -9.39
N GLY A 509 0.93 -27.72 -8.69
CA GLY A 509 0.75 -29.05 -9.24
C GLY A 509 1.98 -29.56 -9.99
N ALA A 510 2.02 -30.87 -10.23
CA ALA A 510 3.21 -31.58 -10.72
C ALA A 510 3.72 -31.21 -12.13
N VAL A 511 3.05 -30.28 -12.82
CA VAL A 511 3.51 -29.73 -14.10
C VAL A 511 4.47 -28.56 -13.88
N PHE A 512 4.27 -27.78 -12.82
CA PHE A 512 5.08 -26.62 -12.46
C PHE A 512 6.04 -26.97 -11.32
N ASN A 513 5.56 -27.65 -10.29
CA ASN A 513 6.41 -28.21 -9.25
C ASN A 513 7.02 -29.54 -9.71
N THR A 514 8.26 -29.47 -10.19
CA THR A 514 9.02 -30.65 -10.61
C THR A 514 9.93 -31.20 -9.50
N GLY A 515 9.89 -30.61 -8.30
CA GLY A 515 10.85 -30.83 -7.21
C GLY A 515 12.25 -30.30 -7.53
N LEU A 516 12.35 -29.42 -8.54
CA LEU A 516 13.53 -28.75 -9.08
C LEU A 516 13.06 -27.35 -9.51
N GLY A 517 13.51 -26.29 -8.84
CA GLY A 517 13.14 -24.88 -9.08
C GLY A 517 13.54 -24.02 -7.88
N GLU A 518 13.94 -22.77 -8.12
CA GLU A 518 14.04 -21.72 -7.10
C GLU A 518 12.64 -21.07 -7.04
N TRP A 519 12.00 -21.13 -5.88
CA TRP A 519 10.69 -20.53 -5.67
C TRP A 519 10.84 -19.56 -4.52
N GLU A 520 10.33 -18.37 -4.73
CA GLU A 520 10.41 -17.28 -3.78
C GLU A 520 9.12 -16.47 -3.83
N THR A 521 8.95 -15.62 -2.83
CA THR A 521 7.96 -14.55 -2.91
C THR A 521 8.75 -13.29 -3.16
N SER A 522 8.29 -12.48 -4.10
CA SER A 522 8.90 -11.18 -4.38
C SER A 522 7.85 -10.08 -4.29
N GLY A 523 8.32 -8.84 -4.40
CA GLY A 523 7.56 -7.61 -4.51
C GLY A 523 6.39 -7.54 -3.54
N ILE A 524 6.54 -6.85 -2.42
CA ILE A 524 5.47 -6.72 -1.41
C ILE A 524 5.10 -5.27 -1.15
N VAL A 525 3.78 -4.99 -1.13
CA VAL A 525 3.24 -3.67 -0.80
C VAL A 525 2.07 -3.77 0.17
N GLU A 526 1.91 -2.75 1.01
CA GLU A 526 0.75 -2.58 1.89
C GLU A 526 -0.47 -2.13 1.06
N VAL A 527 -1.62 -2.79 1.23
CA VAL A 527 -2.85 -2.52 0.47
C VAL A 527 -3.81 -1.59 1.21
N ASP A 528 -3.94 -1.76 2.53
CA ASP A 528 -4.84 -0.95 3.34
C ASP A 528 -4.14 -0.64 4.66
N ALA A 529 -3.69 0.60 4.81
CA ALA A 529 -3.04 1.04 6.03
C ALA A 529 -3.97 0.83 7.23
N ASN A 530 -3.54 0.00 8.18
CA ASN A 530 -4.32 -0.36 9.38
C ASN A 530 -5.58 -1.21 9.14
N ALA A 531 -5.56 -2.13 8.17
CA ALA A 531 -6.67 -3.08 7.93
C ALA A 531 -7.19 -3.74 9.23
N LEU A 532 -6.28 -4.10 10.15
CA LEU A 532 -6.51 -4.36 11.58
C LEU A 532 -5.29 -3.87 12.40
N PRO A 533 -5.38 -3.60 13.72
CA PRO A 533 -4.21 -3.29 14.53
C PRO A 533 -3.17 -4.39 14.52
N GLY A 534 -1.93 -3.99 14.28
CA GLY A 534 -0.81 -4.91 14.21
C GLY A 534 -0.80 -5.80 12.98
N ARG A 535 -1.76 -5.68 12.05
CA ARG A 535 -1.84 -6.48 10.83
C ARG A 535 -2.41 -5.67 9.67
N SER A 536 -1.61 -5.49 8.63
CA SER A 536 -2.06 -4.88 7.39
C SER A 536 -2.55 -5.93 6.40
N SER A 537 -3.24 -5.48 5.35
CA SER A 537 -3.41 -6.26 4.13
C SER A 537 -2.17 -6.08 3.26
N TYR A 538 -1.75 -7.14 2.57
CA TYR A 538 -0.57 -7.09 1.69
C TYR A 538 -0.93 -7.61 0.30
N LEU A 539 -0.36 -6.99 -0.71
CA LEU A 539 -0.30 -7.49 -2.07
C LEU A 539 1.15 -7.90 -2.31
N PHE A 540 1.35 -9.13 -2.74
CA PHE A 540 2.67 -9.61 -3.12
C PHE A 540 2.58 -10.63 -4.25
N ASP A 541 3.70 -10.96 -4.85
CA ASP A 541 3.78 -12.02 -5.84
C ASP A 541 4.59 -13.23 -5.36
N VAL A 542 4.44 -14.30 -6.11
CA VAL A 542 5.21 -15.52 -5.99
C VAL A 542 5.92 -15.73 -7.30
N GLN A 543 7.23 -15.88 -7.24
CA GLN A 543 8.04 -16.26 -8.36
C GLN A 543 8.20 -17.78 -8.41
N ALA A 544 8.09 -18.33 -9.61
CA ALA A 544 8.35 -19.74 -9.86
C ALA A 544 9.42 -19.85 -10.93
N HIS A 545 10.68 -19.89 -10.51
CA HIS A 545 11.80 -20.10 -11.41
C HIS A 545 11.89 -21.57 -11.77
N SER A 546 12.42 -21.82 -12.96
CA SER A 546 12.89 -23.15 -13.31
C SER A 546 14.41 -23.19 -13.31
N ILE A 547 15.00 -24.26 -12.77
CA ILE A 547 16.46 -24.42 -12.73
C ILE A 547 17.03 -24.40 -14.15
N ASN A 548 17.56 -23.25 -14.57
CA ASN A 548 18.55 -23.16 -15.64
C ASN A 548 19.98 -23.25 -15.08
N THR A 549 20.16 -23.12 -13.76
CA THR A 549 21.46 -23.14 -13.06
C THR A 549 22.02 -24.56 -12.87
N PHE A 550 22.09 -25.34 -13.94
CA PHE A 550 23.08 -26.40 -13.99
C PHE A 550 24.32 -25.91 -14.71
N ASP A 551 25.29 -25.46 -13.93
CA ASP A 551 26.68 -25.24 -14.32
C ASP A 551 27.12 -26.34 -15.31
N GLU A 552 27.43 -25.98 -16.56
CA GLU A 552 27.64 -26.90 -17.67
C GLU A 552 28.70 -27.97 -17.30
N GLY A 553 28.25 -29.17 -16.90
CA GLY A 553 29.12 -30.28 -16.51
C GLY A 553 28.99 -30.80 -15.07
N SER A 554 28.07 -30.25 -14.26
CA SER A 554 27.69 -30.86 -12.97
C SER A 554 26.96 -32.20 -13.17
N GLU A 555 27.02 -33.10 -12.17
CA GLU A 555 26.26 -34.37 -12.23
C GLU A 555 24.74 -34.12 -12.29
N GLY A 556 24.26 -32.95 -11.85
CA GLY A 556 22.85 -32.51 -11.92
C GLY A 556 22.38 -32.16 -13.33
N ALA A 557 23.18 -31.43 -14.11
CA ALA A 557 22.88 -31.05 -15.51
C ALA A 557 22.61 -32.27 -16.39
N LEU A 558 23.50 -33.26 -16.26
CA LEU A 558 23.45 -34.51 -17.01
C LEU A 558 22.30 -35.41 -16.55
N LEU A 559 21.82 -35.24 -15.32
CA LEU A 559 20.65 -35.96 -14.79
C LEU A 559 19.35 -35.33 -15.31
N ALA A 560 19.24 -34.01 -15.32
CA ALA A 560 18.09 -33.28 -15.84
C ALA A 560 17.87 -33.56 -17.34
N GLU A 561 18.94 -33.53 -18.15
CA GLU A 561 18.89 -33.88 -19.58
C GLU A 561 18.51 -35.36 -19.79
N GLN A 562 18.99 -36.28 -18.93
CA GLN A 562 18.69 -37.72 -19.03
C GLN A 562 17.30 -38.12 -18.53
N ILE A 563 16.73 -37.39 -17.57
CA ILE A 563 15.44 -37.70 -16.94
C ILE A 563 14.29 -37.02 -17.69
N PHE A 564 14.45 -35.75 -18.07
CA PHE A 564 13.37 -34.93 -18.61
C PHE A 564 13.46 -34.68 -20.13
N GLY A 565 14.54 -35.13 -20.78
CA GLY A 565 14.60 -35.21 -22.26
C GLY A 565 14.59 -33.86 -22.98
N GLY A 566 15.10 -32.81 -22.34
CA GLY A 566 15.12 -31.45 -22.90
C GLY A 566 13.74 -30.78 -22.93
N LEU A 567 12.85 -31.12 -21.98
CA LEU A 567 11.63 -30.37 -21.75
C LEU A 567 11.98 -29.10 -20.96
N SER A 568 11.72 -27.96 -21.60
CA SER A 568 11.68 -26.62 -21.01
C SER A 568 10.82 -26.65 -19.74
N LEU A 569 11.40 -26.28 -18.61
CA LEU A 569 10.70 -26.14 -17.34
C LEU A 569 10.10 -24.72 -17.29
N ILE A 570 8.86 -24.57 -16.83
CA ILE A 570 8.03 -23.38 -17.06
C ILE A 570 8.35 -22.31 -16.02
N GLU A 571 8.72 -21.11 -16.47
CA GLU A 571 8.74 -19.87 -15.67
C GLU A 571 7.30 -19.38 -15.44
N GLY A 572 7.00 -18.91 -14.23
CA GLY A 572 5.68 -18.39 -13.91
C GLY A 572 5.61 -17.76 -12.54
N GLY A 573 4.38 -17.65 -12.02
CA GLY A 573 4.15 -17.00 -10.74
C GLY A 573 2.70 -16.64 -10.51
N GLN A 574 2.42 -15.97 -9.40
CA GLN A 574 1.07 -15.61 -8.99
C GLN A 574 1.06 -14.29 -8.22
N LEU A 575 0.14 -13.40 -8.57
CA LEU A 575 -0.16 -12.20 -7.78
C LEU A 575 -1.21 -12.56 -6.71
N ILE A 576 -0.94 -12.23 -5.45
CA ILE A 576 -1.71 -12.67 -4.29
C ILE A 576 -2.05 -11.47 -3.40
N LEU A 577 -3.32 -11.34 -3.06
CA LEU A 577 -3.79 -10.47 -1.99
C LEU A 577 -3.97 -11.30 -0.71
N VAL A 578 -3.45 -10.81 0.41
CA VAL A 578 -3.77 -11.33 1.73
C VAL A 578 -4.47 -10.25 2.54
N VAL A 579 -5.59 -10.62 3.14
CA VAL A 579 -6.34 -9.73 4.03
C VAL A 579 -6.43 -10.37 5.41
N PRO A 580 -6.24 -9.62 6.50
CA PRO A 580 -6.45 -10.15 7.85
C PRO A 580 -7.86 -10.73 7.98
N THR A 581 -7.97 -11.93 8.55
CA THR A 581 -9.28 -12.50 8.85
C THR A 581 -9.82 -11.84 10.11
N GLU A 582 -10.98 -11.19 10.00
CA GLU A 582 -11.77 -10.77 11.16
C GLU A 582 -12.25 -12.00 11.96
N VAL A 583 -11.44 -12.50 12.89
CA VAL A 583 -11.86 -13.56 13.80
C VAL A 583 -12.40 -12.92 15.07
N PRO A 584 -13.71 -12.98 15.35
CA PRO A 584 -14.22 -12.30 16.52
C PRO A 584 -13.75 -12.95 17.81
N THR A 585 -13.13 -12.19 18.70
CA THR A 585 -12.73 -12.67 20.03
C THR A 585 -13.96 -12.72 20.94
N PRO A 586 -14.45 -13.90 21.37
CA PRO A 586 -15.68 -13.95 22.16
C PRO A 586 -15.40 -13.63 23.64
N VAL A 587 -16.10 -12.63 24.16
CA VAL A 587 -16.02 -12.18 25.55
C VAL A 587 -17.37 -12.41 26.22
N PHE A 588 -17.37 -13.14 27.34
CA PHE A 588 -18.59 -13.47 28.07
C PHE A 588 -18.55 -12.89 29.48
N GLY A 589 -19.53 -12.04 29.79
CA GLY A 589 -19.85 -11.54 31.10
C GLY A 589 -20.56 -12.56 31.99
N SER A 590 -21.00 -12.08 33.14
CA SER A 590 -21.68 -12.83 34.17
C SER A 590 -23.17 -12.44 34.27
N PRO A 591 -23.99 -13.19 35.01
CA PRO A 591 -25.37 -12.77 35.31
C PRO A 591 -25.46 -11.63 36.35
N GLU A 592 -24.33 -11.04 36.75
CA GLU A 592 -24.20 -9.93 37.70
C GLU A 592 -23.61 -8.74 36.94
N ALA A 593 -23.69 -7.54 37.51
CA ALA A 593 -23.17 -6.33 36.87
C ALA A 593 -21.68 -6.49 36.49
N ASP A 594 -21.38 -6.36 35.21
CA ASP A 594 -20.05 -6.44 34.65
C ASP A 594 -19.50 -5.05 34.27
N ALA A 595 -18.17 -4.95 34.25
CA ALA A 595 -17.46 -3.81 33.69
C ALA A 595 -16.35 -4.35 32.79
N ILE A 596 -16.48 -4.13 31.48
CA ILE A 596 -15.56 -4.62 30.46
C ILE A 596 -14.94 -3.40 29.78
N GLU A 597 -13.61 -3.35 29.76
CA GLU A 597 -12.80 -2.27 29.19
C GLU A 597 -11.65 -2.90 28.41
N ILE A 598 -11.25 -2.28 27.29
CA ILE A 598 -10.13 -2.73 26.46
C ILE A 598 -8.86 -2.94 27.30
N GLY A 599 -8.13 -4.04 27.02
CA GLY A 599 -6.88 -4.40 27.71
C GLY A 599 -7.03 -5.43 28.85
N PHE A 600 -8.25 -5.87 29.16
CA PHE A 600 -8.54 -6.96 30.11
C PHE A 600 -9.35 -8.09 29.49
N GLY A 601 -8.70 -8.90 28.65
CA GLY A 601 -9.32 -10.09 28.03
C GLY A 601 -10.06 -9.81 26.72
N THR A 602 -9.91 -8.60 26.20
CA THR A 602 -10.31 -8.15 24.86
C THR A 602 -9.09 -7.45 24.25
N ASP A 603 -8.88 -7.61 22.95
CA ASP A 603 -7.84 -6.88 22.19
C ASP A 603 -8.36 -5.57 21.60
N GLY A 604 -9.69 -5.33 21.69
CA GLY A 604 -10.35 -4.12 21.22
C GLY A 604 -10.75 -4.18 19.74
N ILE A 605 -10.63 -5.35 19.10
CA ILE A 605 -10.73 -5.52 17.66
C ILE A 605 -11.64 -6.70 17.35
N VAL A 606 -12.76 -6.43 16.66
CA VAL A 606 -13.73 -7.46 16.27
C VAL A 606 -14.19 -8.29 17.50
N ASP A 607 -14.14 -7.74 18.71
CA ASP A 607 -14.59 -8.45 19.90
C ASP A 607 -16.08 -8.74 19.81
N LEU A 608 -16.48 -9.95 20.18
CA LEU A 608 -17.88 -10.36 20.31
C LEU A 608 -18.24 -10.44 21.80
N ILE A 609 -18.77 -9.34 22.34
CA ILE A 609 -19.01 -9.16 23.77
C ILE A 609 -20.47 -9.49 24.11
N PHE A 610 -20.69 -10.34 25.11
CA PHE A 610 -21.99 -10.61 25.71
C PHE A 610 -21.93 -10.37 27.22
N THR A 611 -22.53 -9.31 27.75
CA THR A 611 -22.48 -9.05 29.21
C THR A 611 -23.55 -9.85 29.94
N GLY A 612 -24.81 -9.78 29.47
CA GLY A 612 -25.85 -10.72 29.86
C GLY A 612 -27.00 -10.06 30.60
N ALA A 613 -26.95 -10.05 31.93
CA ALA A 613 -28.05 -9.48 32.72
C ALA A 613 -27.54 -8.72 33.94
N ALA A 614 -28.32 -7.73 34.38
CA ALA A 614 -27.98 -6.71 35.38
C ALA A 614 -27.57 -5.41 34.68
N ALA A 615 -27.02 -4.44 35.40
CA ALA A 615 -26.59 -3.17 34.81
C ALA A 615 -25.11 -3.26 34.52
N ASP A 616 -24.75 -3.33 33.24
CA ASP A 616 -23.41 -3.60 32.75
C ASP A 616 -22.80 -2.34 32.13
N PHE A 617 -21.47 -2.27 32.14
CA PHE A 617 -20.71 -1.20 31.49
C PHE A 617 -19.69 -1.80 30.51
N VAL A 618 -19.70 -1.33 29.26
CA VAL A 618 -18.72 -1.71 28.24
C VAL A 618 -18.08 -0.48 27.62
N ASP A 619 -16.76 -0.38 27.70
CA ASP A 619 -16.01 0.69 27.05
C ASP A 619 -15.06 0.10 26.01
N THR A 620 -15.43 0.25 24.73
CA THR A 620 -14.59 -0.09 23.58
C THR A 620 -13.87 1.14 23.01
N SER A 621 -13.82 2.26 23.73
CA SER A 621 -13.28 3.54 23.26
C SER A 621 -11.86 3.87 23.76
N ALA A 622 -11.24 3.02 24.60
CA ALA A 622 -9.99 3.35 25.28
C ALA A 622 -8.80 3.53 24.33
N VAL A 623 -8.54 4.78 23.93
CA VAL A 623 -7.46 5.21 23.05
C VAL A 623 -6.08 4.96 23.66
N THR A 624 -5.48 3.82 23.32
CA THR A 624 -4.04 3.62 23.37
C THR A 624 -3.59 3.01 22.04
N THR A 625 -3.48 3.87 21.02
CA THR A 625 -2.87 3.68 19.68
C THR A 625 -3.48 2.62 18.73
N ILE A 626 -3.80 3.12 17.52
CA ILE A 626 -4.08 2.49 16.20
C ILE A 626 -4.97 1.22 16.14
N GLY A 627 -6.16 1.42 15.52
CA GLY A 627 -7.08 0.44 14.92
C GLY A 627 -8.07 -0.35 15.82
N GLN A 628 -8.38 0.11 17.03
CA GLN A 628 -9.51 -0.46 17.78
C GLN A 628 -10.83 -0.28 17.01
N GLY A 629 -11.63 -1.32 16.83
CA GLY A 629 -12.93 -1.21 16.15
C GLY A 629 -13.58 -2.49 15.66
N ASN A 630 -14.73 -2.36 14.98
CA ASN A 630 -15.57 -3.45 14.45
C ASN A 630 -16.12 -4.43 15.51
N ASN A 631 -16.14 -4.02 16.78
CA ASN A 631 -16.65 -4.82 17.88
C ASN A 631 -18.16 -4.98 17.79
N ARG A 632 -18.67 -6.10 18.32
CA ARG A 632 -20.10 -6.38 18.46
C ARG A 632 -20.43 -6.60 19.92
N VAL A 633 -21.13 -5.64 20.51
CA VAL A 633 -21.45 -5.64 21.94
C VAL A 633 -22.93 -5.91 22.16
N TYR A 634 -23.23 -6.98 22.88
CA TYR A 634 -24.58 -7.37 23.29
C TYR A 634 -24.72 -7.22 24.81
N LEU A 635 -25.38 -6.16 25.25
CA LEU A 635 -25.53 -5.84 26.68
C LEU A 635 -26.61 -6.73 27.35
N GLY A 636 -27.69 -7.01 26.63
CA GLY A 636 -28.63 -8.06 27.02
C GLY A 636 -29.84 -7.51 27.77
N SER A 637 -29.95 -7.73 29.08
CA SER A 637 -31.09 -7.23 29.85
C SER A 637 -30.67 -6.48 31.10
N GLY A 638 -31.08 -5.23 31.26
CA GLY A 638 -30.36 -4.41 32.20
C GLY A 638 -30.79 -2.97 32.22
N ALA A 639 -29.89 -2.14 32.72
CA ALA A 639 -29.89 -0.72 32.44
C ALA A 639 -28.41 -0.44 32.21
N ASP A 640 -28.02 -0.62 30.95
CA ASP A 640 -26.65 -0.85 30.56
C ASP A 640 -26.05 0.41 29.96
N GLU A 641 -24.73 0.52 29.97
CA GLU A 641 -24.00 1.65 29.40
C GLU A 641 -22.88 1.12 28.50
N ALA A 642 -22.80 1.62 27.27
CA ALA A 642 -21.74 1.25 26.36
C ALA A 642 -21.19 2.44 25.57
N ILE A 643 -19.87 2.52 25.48
CA ILE A 643 -19.16 3.54 24.70
C ILE A 643 -18.45 2.83 23.54
N ALA A 644 -18.81 3.20 22.32
CA ALA A 644 -18.24 2.69 21.07
C ALA A 644 -16.89 3.35 20.76
N GLY A 645 -15.96 2.52 20.27
CA GLY A 645 -14.74 2.93 19.57
C GLY A 645 -15.02 3.15 18.08
N ARG A 646 -14.17 2.61 17.19
CA ARG A 646 -14.31 2.78 15.75
C ARG A 646 -15.21 1.71 15.12
N ASP A 647 -16.15 2.07 14.25
CA ASP A 647 -16.95 1.12 13.44
C ASP A 647 -17.69 0.00 14.24
N ASP A 648 -17.98 0.23 15.51
CA ASP A 648 -18.59 -0.74 16.41
C ASP A 648 -20.10 -0.91 16.19
N ARG A 649 -20.63 -2.04 16.69
CA ARG A 649 -22.06 -2.34 16.76
C ARG A 649 -22.47 -2.60 18.19
N LEU A 650 -23.27 -1.69 18.75
CA LEU A 650 -23.79 -1.79 20.11
C LEU A 650 -25.25 -2.21 20.09
N PHE A 651 -25.61 -3.21 20.91
CA PHE A 651 -26.98 -3.69 21.11
C PHE A 651 -27.31 -3.62 22.61
N GLY A 652 -28.12 -2.62 23.01
CA GLY A 652 -28.56 -2.43 24.40
C GLY A 652 -29.42 -3.60 24.89
N GLY A 653 -30.47 -3.92 24.14
CA GLY A 653 -31.27 -5.11 24.37
C GLY A 653 -32.57 -4.76 25.09
N ALA A 654 -32.75 -5.18 26.34
CA ALA A 654 -33.97 -4.89 27.09
C ALA A 654 -33.62 -4.12 28.37
N GLY A 655 -34.00 -2.87 28.48
CA GLY A 655 -33.47 -2.05 29.55
C GLY A 655 -33.86 -0.60 29.48
N MET A 656 -33.17 0.23 30.26
CA MET A 656 -33.01 1.63 29.89
C MET A 656 -31.50 1.79 29.69
N ASP A 657 -31.08 1.78 28.43
CA ASP A 657 -29.68 1.66 28.07
C ASP A 657 -29.13 3.01 27.59
N ILE A 658 -27.85 3.24 27.83
CA ILE A 658 -27.11 4.43 27.39
C ILE A 658 -26.04 3.98 26.39
N LEU A 659 -26.16 4.38 25.12
CA LEU A 659 -25.21 4.02 24.07
C LEU A 659 -24.53 5.28 23.54
N GLU A 660 -23.21 5.36 23.61
CA GLU A 660 -22.44 6.54 23.21
C GLU A 660 -21.41 6.21 22.11
N SER A 661 -21.38 7.01 21.04
CA SER A 661 -20.32 6.97 20.01
C SER A 661 -19.73 8.36 19.74
N SER A 662 -19.79 9.27 20.72
CA SER A 662 -19.32 10.65 20.57
C SER A 662 -17.80 10.79 20.41
N VAL A 663 -17.05 9.81 20.94
CA VAL A 663 -15.59 9.72 20.91
C VAL A 663 -15.08 8.70 19.88
N GLY A 664 -15.98 7.91 19.29
CA GLY A 664 -15.67 6.89 18.30
C GLY A 664 -15.62 7.45 16.89
N GLU A 665 -14.62 7.06 16.11
CA GLU A 665 -14.53 7.39 14.68
C GLU A 665 -15.24 6.32 13.81
N GLY A 666 -15.37 6.56 12.50
CA GLY A 666 -16.01 5.58 11.61
C GLY A 666 -17.55 5.52 11.73
N GLY A 667 -18.17 4.57 11.04
CA GLY A 667 -19.62 4.41 10.89
C GLY A 667 -20.24 3.43 11.88
N ASN A 668 -20.28 3.80 13.16
CA ASN A 668 -20.86 3.01 14.25
C ASN A 668 -22.37 2.75 14.06
N ARG A 669 -22.85 1.65 14.63
CA ARG A 669 -24.27 1.27 14.63
C ARG A 669 -24.76 0.99 16.05
N LEU A 670 -25.69 1.81 16.52
CA LEU A 670 -26.20 1.78 17.89
C LEU A 670 -27.67 1.36 17.87
N TYR A 671 -28.03 0.32 18.63
CA TYR A 671 -29.39 -0.21 18.74
C TYR A 671 -29.80 -0.23 20.22
N GLY A 672 -30.68 0.69 20.64
CA GLY A 672 -31.20 0.76 22.01
C GLY A 672 -31.94 -0.52 22.38
N GLY A 673 -33.00 -0.83 21.65
CA GLY A 673 -33.70 -2.10 21.75
C GLY A 673 -35.08 -1.94 22.34
N ALA A 674 -35.30 -2.45 23.55
CA ALA A 674 -36.61 -2.42 24.20
C ALA A 674 -36.53 -1.73 25.56
N GLY A 675 -37.29 -0.66 25.71
CA GLY A 675 -37.33 0.22 26.88
C GLY A 675 -36.93 1.63 26.49
N ASP A 676 -36.91 2.55 27.47
CA ASP A 676 -36.68 3.98 27.18
C ASP A 676 -35.16 4.25 27.20
N ASP A 677 -34.53 4.31 26.04
CA ASP A 677 -33.07 4.34 25.86
C ASP A 677 -32.52 5.75 25.56
N GLU A 678 -31.24 5.98 25.84
CA GLU A 678 -30.51 7.22 25.50
C GLU A 678 -29.33 6.89 24.57
N ILE A 679 -29.32 7.47 23.38
CA ILE A 679 -28.27 7.26 22.37
C ILE A 679 -27.61 8.59 22.04
N ILE A 680 -26.31 8.69 22.31
CA ILE A 680 -25.48 9.86 22.02
C ILE A 680 -24.54 9.51 20.87
N THR A 681 -24.57 10.28 19.77
CA THR A 681 -23.84 9.94 18.55
C THR A 681 -22.99 11.10 18.02
N GLY A 682 -21.79 10.76 17.53
CA GLY A 682 -20.98 11.63 16.66
C GLY A 682 -21.42 11.54 15.18
N SER A 683 -20.58 12.04 14.27
CA SER A 683 -20.81 12.07 12.82
C SER A 683 -20.87 10.67 12.16
N ASP A 684 -21.47 10.58 10.96
CA ASP A 684 -21.49 9.40 10.06
C ASP A 684 -22.02 8.08 10.64
N ASN A 685 -22.72 8.13 11.76
CA ASN A 685 -23.20 6.96 12.49
C ASN A 685 -24.65 6.58 12.13
N ARG A 686 -25.08 5.40 12.58
CA ARG A 686 -26.49 4.98 12.53
C ARG A 686 -27.00 4.63 13.92
N ALA A 687 -28.06 5.30 14.36
CA ALA A 687 -28.67 5.07 15.67
C ALA A 687 -30.13 4.64 15.53
N PHE A 688 -30.54 3.66 16.32
CA PHE A 688 -31.89 3.11 16.37
C PHE A 688 -32.36 3.05 17.83
N GLY A 689 -33.35 3.84 18.22
CA GLY A 689 -33.99 3.73 19.56
C GLY A 689 -34.74 2.39 19.70
N ASN A 690 -35.43 2.01 18.63
CA ASN A 690 -36.27 0.84 18.48
C ASN A 690 -37.62 0.91 19.20
N GLY A 691 -37.71 0.58 20.48
CA GLY A 691 -39.02 0.44 21.12
C GLY A 691 -39.04 0.98 22.54
N GLY A 692 -39.69 2.11 22.74
CA GLY A 692 -39.64 2.86 23.98
C GLY A 692 -39.85 4.35 23.70
N ASN A 693 -39.69 5.18 24.71
CA ASN A 693 -39.63 6.63 24.51
C ASN A 693 -38.16 7.04 24.61
N ASP A 694 -37.49 7.07 23.48
CA ASP A 694 -36.05 7.12 23.40
C ASP A 694 -35.54 8.56 23.27
N ILE A 695 -34.29 8.79 23.66
CA ILE A 695 -33.57 10.05 23.44
C ILE A 695 -32.44 9.77 22.46
N LEU A 696 -32.44 10.46 21.31
CA LEU A 696 -31.36 10.38 20.32
C LEU A 696 -30.70 11.75 20.19
N ASP A 697 -29.48 11.88 20.72
CA ASP A 697 -28.69 13.12 20.74
C ASP A 697 -27.52 13.04 19.75
N ALA A 698 -27.64 13.78 18.66
CA ALA A 698 -26.64 13.97 17.62
C ALA A 698 -26.10 15.42 17.59
N THR A 699 -26.15 16.14 18.72
CA THR A 699 -25.69 17.54 18.77
C THR A 699 -24.19 17.72 18.51
N LEU A 700 -23.42 16.63 18.62
CA LEU A 700 -21.99 16.57 18.30
C LEU A 700 -21.72 16.15 16.84
N SER A 701 -22.75 15.77 16.07
CA SER A 701 -22.63 15.39 14.66
C SER A 701 -22.33 16.62 13.80
N GLU A 702 -21.27 16.54 13.01
CA GLU A 702 -20.92 17.50 11.96
C GLU A 702 -21.51 17.08 10.59
N GLY A 703 -22.29 16.01 10.53
CA GLY A 703 -22.93 15.52 9.30
C GLY A 703 -23.02 13.99 9.20
N GLY A 704 -23.88 13.53 8.28
CA GLY A 704 -23.84 12.16 7.77
C GLY A 704 -24.57 11.10 8.59
N SER A 705 -25.01 11.43 9.81
CA SER A 705 -25.69 10.47 10.68
C SER A 705 -27.11 10.14 10.21
N ARG A 706 -27.55 8.92 10.52
CA ARG A 706 -28.91 8.43 10.24
C ARG A 706 -29.57 7.93 11.52
N LEU A 707 -30.61 8.62 11.98
CA LEU A 707 -31.27 8.36 13.26
C LEU A 707 -32.69 7.83 13.04
N TYR A 708 -33.06 6.81 13.81
CA TYR A 708 -34.36 6.15 13.74
C TYR A 708 -34.90 5.97 15.17
N GLY A 709 -36.07 6.55 15.47
CA GLY A 709 -36.65 6.47 16.82
C GLY A 709 -37.31 5.12 17.02
N GLY A 710 -38.42 4.88 16.32
CA GLY A 710 -39.08 3.58 16.28
C GLY A 710 -40.49 3.65 16.82
N ASP A 711 -40.84 2.75 17.74
CA ASP A 711 -42.16 2.73 18.41
C ASP A 711 -42.08 3.48 19.74
N GLY A 712 -42.91 4.51 19.93
CA GLY A 712 -43.06 5.28 21.17
C GLY A 712 -42.79 6.77 20.94
N ASN A 713 -42.84 7.58 21.99
CA ASN A 713 -42.73 9.03 21.87
C ASN A 713 -41.27 9.46 22.07
N ASP A 714 -40.55 9.63 20.98
CA ASP A 714 -39.11 9.82 20.99
C ASP A 714 -38.71 11.30 21.01
N THR A 715 -37.51 11.57 21.50
CA THR A 715 -36.92 12.91 21.55
C THR A 715 -35.59 12.96 20.80
N PHE A 716 -35.48 13.86 19.83
CA PHE A 716 -34.28 14.04 19.01
C PHE A 716 -33.62 15.38 19.27
N PHE A 717 -32.30 15.39 19.43
CA PHE A 717 -31.47 16.60 19.40
C PHE A 717 -30.49 16.51 18.24
N LEU A 718 -30.58 17.42 17.27
CA LEU A 718 -29.87 17.30 16.00
C LEU A 718 -28.78 18.35 15.86
N GLY A 719 -27.67 17.96 15.26
CA GLY A 719 -26.58 18.84 14.86
C GLY A 719 -26.80 19.41 13.46
N GLU A 720 -25.90 19.04 12.56
CA GLU A 720 -25.87 19.49 11.16
C GLU A 720 -25.96 18.28 10.21
N GLY A 721 -26.66 18.43 9.08
CA GLY A 721 -26.58 17.48 7.95
C GLY A 721 -27.07 16.05 8.22
N ASP A 722 -27.85 15.83 9.27
CA ASP A 722 -28.35 14.50 9.66
C ASP A 722 -29.65 14.12 8.95
N ARG A 723 -29.93 12.80 8.88
CA ARG A 723 -31.17 12.24 8.33
C ARG A 723 -31.95 11.49 9.40
N ILE A 724 -33.21 11.86 9.62
CA ILE A 724 -34.01 11.32 10.73
C ILE A 724 -35.36 10.78 10.24
N ILE A 725 -35.75 9.66 10.85
CA ILE A 725 -37.11 9.13 10.84
C ILE A 725 -37.51 8.88 12.30
N ALA A 726 -38.36 9.73 12.86
CA ALA A 726 -38.72 9.62 14.28
C ALA A 726 -39.54 8.35 14.54
N GLY A 727 -40.67 8.14 13.85
CA GLY A 727 -41.30 6.83 13.78
C GLY A 727 -42.77 6.87 14.15
N ALA A 728 -43.20 6.08 15.13
CA ALA A 728 -44.58 5.96 15.53
C ALA A 728 -44.75 6.41 16.98
N GLY A 729 -45.40 7.55 17.19
CA GLY A 729 -45.60 8.17 18.49
C GLY A 729 -45.73 9.68 18.32
N ASP A 730 -45.96 10.39 19.42
CA ASP A 730 -45.94 11.85 19.39
C ASP A 730 -44.50 12.32 19.67
N ASP A 731 -43.72 12.56 18.62
CA ASP A 731 -42.27 12.77 18.70
C ASP A 731 -41.88 14.25 18.86
N ALA A 732 -40.74 14.49 19.52
CA ALA A 732 -40.19 15.84 19.75
C ALA A 732 -38.81 16.00 19.11
N ILE A 733 -38.71 16.78 18.05
CA ILE A 733 -37.47 16.98 17.29
C ILE A 733 -36.93 18.39 17.51
N PHE A 734 -35.72 18.52 18.03
CA PHE A 734 -35.02 19.78 18.27
C PHE A 734 -33.83 19.90 17.30
N VAL A 735 -33.88 20.87 16.41
CA VAL A 735 -32.76 21.16 15.50
C VAL A 735 -31.80 22.19 16.10
N GLY A 736 -30.50 21.92 15.99
CA GLY A 736 -29.43 22.83 16.35
C GLY A 736 -29.21 23.95 15.32
N THR A 737 -28.11 24.67 15.49
CA THR A 737 -27.77 25.84 14.66
C THR A 737 -27.04 25.50 13.36
N GLY A 738 -26.57 24.25 13.17
CA GLY A 738 -25.90 23.82 11.93
C GLY A 738 -26.88 23.78 10.75
N GLY A 739 -27.97 23.02 10.90
CA GLY A 739 -29.02 22.96 9.89
C GLY A 739 -28.80 21.88 8.84
N ASP A 740 -29.42 22.03 7.66
CA ASP A 740 -29.39 21.05 6.55
C ASP A 740 -29.86 19.62 6.90
N ASN A 741 -30.61 19.46 8.00
CA ASN A 741 -31.15 18.17 8.38
C ASN A 741 -32.35 17.79 7.51
N MET A 742 -32.51 16.50 7.20
CA MET A 742 -33.69 15.94 6.53
C MET A 742 -34.51 15.11 7.52
N ILE A 743 -35.71 15.57 7.84
CA ILE A 743 -36.47 15.13 9.01
C ILE A 743 -37.83 14.58 8.56
N THR A 744 -38.16 13.38 9.03
CA THR A 744 -39.46 12.73 8.86
C THR A 744 -40.02 12.43 10.25
N GLY A 745 -41.19 12.96 10.59
CA GLY A 745 -41.83 12.71 11.89
C GLY A 745 -42.42 11.31 11.96
N GLY A 746 -43.18 10.92 10.94
CA GLY A 746 -43.84 9.64 10.87
C GLY A 746 -45.28 9.71 11.35
N ALA A 747 -45.68 8.82 12.26
CA ALA A 747 -47.06 8.62 12.65
C ALA A 747 -47.31 9.07 14.08
N GLY A 748 -48.02 10.19 14.24
CA GLY A 748 -48.46 10.71 15.53
C GLY A 748 -48.63 12.21 15.42
N ALA A 749 -48.66 12.92 16.54
CA ALA A 749 -48.67 14.38 16.55
C ALA A 749 -47.28 14.92 16.90
N ASP A 750 -46.47 15.15 15.88
CA ASP A 750 -45.05 15.44 16.05
C ASP A 750 -44.80 16.93 16.24
N THR A 751 -43.73 17.27 16.97
CA THR A 751 -43.29 18.65 17.16
C THR A 751 -41.87 18.85 16.62
N PHE A 752 -41.75 19.67 15.59
CA PHE A 752 -40.47 20.06 14.98
C PHE A 752 -40.07 21.45 15.50
N SER A 753 -39.18 21.51 16.48
CA SER A 753 -38.67 22.76 17.04
C SER A 753 -37.57 23.36 16.16
N ILE A 754 -37.99 24.12 15.14
CA ILE A 754 -37.14 24.60 14.03
C ILE A 754 -36.22 25.79 14.37
N THR A 755 -36.31 26.36 15.57
CA THR A 755 -35.37 27.35 16.10
C THR A 755 -35.52 27.50 17.62
N THR A 756 -34.42 27.73 18.34
CA THR A 756 -34.42 28.10 19.77
C THR A 756 -34.21 29.61 20.00
N GLY A 757 -34.12 30.39 18.91
CA GLY A 757 -33.92 31.85 18.91
C GLY A 757 -32.77 32.32 18.02
N GLU A 758 -31.91 31.41 17.60
CA GLU A 758 -30.97 31.60 16.50
C GLU A 758 -31.43 30.77 15.29
N ALA A 759 -31.32 31.34 14.09
CA ALA A 759 -31.64 30.62 12.86
C ALA A 759 -30.52 29.61 12.56
N PRO A 760 -30.84 28.43 12.02
CA PRO A 760 -29.82 27.51 11.57
C PRO A 760 -29.04 28.11 10.38
N ALA A 761 -27.77 27.71 10.20
CA ALA A 761 -26.94 28.19 9.10
C ALA A 761 -27.53 27.81 7.74
N LEU A 762 -28.13 26.62 7.66
CA LEU A 762 -28.94 26.16 6.53
C LEU A 762 -30.33 25.72 7.00
N ALA A 763 -31.35 25.94 6.16
CA ALA A 763 -32.70 25.55 6.51
C ALA A 763 -32.85 24.03 6.57
N ASN A 764 -33.51 23.52 7.62
CA ASN A 764 -33.84 22.11 7.72
C ASN A 764 -35.02 21.75 6.80
N THR A 765 -35.08 20.50 6.34
CA THR A 765 -36.14 20.00 5.47
C THR A 765 -37.01 18.99 6.20
N ILE A 766 -38.30 19.29 6.36
CA ILE A 766 -39.30 18.39 6.94
C ILE A 766 -40.10 17.76 5.80
N THR A 767 -40.17 16.43 5.78
CA THR A 767 -40.58 15.66 4.59
C THR A 767 -42.06 15.30 4.58
N ASP A 768 -42.72 15.23 5.74
CA ASP A 768 -44.06 14.62 5.89
C ASP A 768 -45.05 15.41 6.76
N PHE A 769 -44.72 16.67 7.11
CA PHE A 769 -45.55 17.52 7.97
C PHE A 769 -47.06 17.53 7.61
N GLU A 770 -47.91 17.08 8.53
CA GLU A 770 -49.37 17.08 8.42
C GLU A 770 -50.00 18.25 9.18
N ALA A 771 -50.46 19.25 8.43
CA ALA A 771 -51.11 20.42 9.02
C ALA A 771 -52.40 20.06 9.80
N GLY A 772 -52.39 20.35 11.10
CA GLY A 772 -53.51 20.09 12.02
C GLY A 772 -53.34 18.82 12.85
N VAL A 773 -52.28 18.07 12.58
CA VAL A 773 -51.77 16.98 13.41
C VAL A 773 -50.45 17.41 14.05
N ASP A 774 -49.50 17.86 13.23
CA ASP A 774 -48.15 18.24 13.67
C ASP A 774 -47.99 19.73 14.01
N PHE A 775 -46.89 20.04 14.70
CA PHE A 775 -46.56 21.36 15.19
C PHE A 775 -45.12 21.78 14.85
N LEU A 776 -44.95 23.07 14.55
CA LEU A 776 -43.65 23.73 14.40
C LEU A 776 -43.35 24.53 15.68
N GLY A 777 -42.32 24.12 16.42
CA GLY A 777 -41.83 24.82 17.60
C GLY A 777 -40.92 26.00 17.24
N ILE A 778 -41.18 27.16 17.87
CA ILE A 778 -40.44 28.40 17.67
C ILE A 778 -40.02 28.96 19.03
N GLY A 779 -38.70 29.04 19.27
CA GLY A 779 -38.09 29.66 20.44
C GLY A 779 -37.63 31.11 20.20
N GLY A 780 -36.89 31.66 21.17
CA GLY A 780 -36.27 32.98 21.08
C GLY A 780 -37.20 34.18 21.27
N GLY A 781 -38.43 33.96 21.73
CA GLY A 781 -39.42 35.02 21.92
C GLY A 781 -40.00 35.59 20.62
N LEU A 782 -39.82 34.89 19.49
CA LEU A 782 -40.51 35.18 18.24
C LEU A 782 -42.01 34.87 18.39
N ALA A 783 -42.85 35.67 17.75
CA ALA A 783 -44.27 35.42 17.64
C ALA A 783 -44.66 35.04 16.20
N PHE A 784 -45.86 34.48 16.01
CA PHE A 784 -46.36 34.14 14.68
C PHE A 784 -46.30 35.31 13.68
N ALA A 785 -46.48 36.54 14.16
CA ALA A 785 -46.42 37.75 13.34
C ALA A 785 -45.01 38.08 12.82
N ASP A 786 -43.96 37.47 13.39
CA ASP A 786 -42.56 37.66 12.99
C ASP A 786 -42.14 36.67 11.89
N LEU A 787 -42.99 35.67 11.59
CA LEU A 787 -42.71 34.63 10.61
C LEU A 787 -43.17 35.03 9.20
N THR A 788 -42.35 34.65 8.22
CA THR A 788 -42.67 34.70 6.79
C THR A 788 -42.90 33.28 6.29
N ILE A 789 -44.07 33.05 5.68
CA ILE A 789 -44.50 31.75 5.16
C ILE A 789 -44.73 31.91 3.66
N THR A 790 -43.91 31.24 2.84
CA THR A 790 -43.91 31.44 1.38
C THR A 790 -43.85 30.11 0.63
N ALA A 791 -44.59 30.03 -0.47
CA ALA A 791 -44.49 28.89 -1.38
C ALA A 791 -43.16 28.95 -2.16
N GLN A 792 -42.45 27.83 -2.24
CA GLN A 792 -41.18 27.67 -2.95
C GLN A 792 -41.18 26.31 -3.67
N ASP A 793 -41.25 26.32 -5.00
CA ASP A 793 -41.11 25.12 -5.85
C ASP A 793 -42.02 23.93 -5.51
N GLY A 794 -43.24 24.20 -5.02
CA GLY A 794 -44.20 23.17 -4.60
C GLY A 794 -44.14 22.80 -3.11
N ASN A 795 -43.23 23.44 -2.37
CA ASN A 795 -43.03 23.30 -0.93
C ASN A 795 -43.40 24.61 -0.20
N THR A 796 -43.31 24.61 1.13
CA THR A 796 -43.47 25.81 1.97
C THR A 796 -42.21 26.14 2.74
N ALA A 797 -41.69 27.35 2.60
CA ALA A 797 -40.58 27.86 3.40
C ALA A 797 -41.09 28.68 4.60
N ILE A 798 -40.50 28.45 5.78
CA ILE A 798 -40.73 29.19 7.02
C ILE A 798 -39.46 29.98 7.35
N ALA A 799 -39.59 31.29 7.57
CA ALA A 799 -38.45 32.17 7.80
C ALA A 799 -38.73 33.22 8.88
N ALA A 800 -37.69 33.67 9.57
CA ALA A 800 -37.68 34.81 10.49
C ALA A 800 -36.44 35.68 10.21
N GLY A 801 -36.47 36.44 9.11
CA GLY A 801 -35.27 37.04 8.53
C GLY A 801 -34.55 36.02 7.65
N ASP A 802 -33.88 35.06 8.30
CA ASP A 802 -33.26 33.90 7.65
C ASP A 802 -34.24 32.72 7.60
N GLN A 803 -33.97 31.77 6.71
CA GLN A 803 -34.85 30.62 6.48
C GLN A 803 -34.62 29.55 7.56
N LEU A 804 -35.69 29.14 8.23
CA LEU A 804 -35.64 28.20 9.35
C LEU A 804 -35.89 26.76 8.90
N ALA A 805 -36.90 26.56 8.05
CA ALA A 805 -37.29 25.24 7.57
C ALA A 805 -38.00 25.27 6.21
N ILE A 806 -37.98 24.13 5.52
CA ILE A 806 -38.74 23.82 4.32
C ILE A 806 -39.67 22.65 4.63
N LEU A 807 -40.97 22.78 4.33
CA LEU A 807 -41.95 21.71 4.42
C LEU A 807 -42.22 21.16 3.02
N LEU A 808 -41.82 19.92 2.75
CA LEU A 808 -41.95 19.32 1.43
C LEU A 808 -43.41 18.98 1.11
N GLY A 809 -43.86 19.37 -0.10
CA GLY A 809 -45.20 19.05 -0.59
C GLY A 809 -46.37 19.69 0.18
N VAL A 810 -46.09 20.56 1.17
CA VAL A 810 -47.12 21.25 1.96
C VAL A 810 -47.49 22.56 1.29
N GLU A 811 -48.80 22.84 1.16
CA GLU A 811 -49.29 24.10 0.60
C GLU A 811 -49.18 25.24 1.62
N ALA A 812 -48.50 26.34 1.28
CA ALA A 812 -48.27 27.46 2.22
C ALA A 812 -49.56 28.07 2.82
N ALA A 813 -50.69 27.96 2.11
CA ALA A 813 -51.98 28.44 2.59
C ALA A 813 -52.63 27.57 3.69
N SER A 814 -52.17 26.33 3.88
CA SER A 814 -52.64 25.44 4.96
C SER A 814 -51.96 25.74 6.30
N ILE A 815 -50.82 26.44 6.27
CA ILE A 815 -50.05 26.78 7.46
C ILE A 815 -50.64 28.01 8.14
N THR A 816 -51.08 27.85 9.39
CA THR A 816 -51.69 28.89 10.22
C THR A 816 -51.05 28.93 11.60
N GLU A 817 -51.38 29.95 12.42
CA GLU A 817 -50.90 30.04 13.80
C GLU A 817 -51.18 28.79 14.65
N ALA A 818 -52.23 28.03 14.31
CA ALA A 818 -52.57 26.78 15.01
C ALA A 818 -51.56 25.65 14.79
N ASN A 819 -50.69 25.77 13.78
CA ASN A 819 -49.62 24.80 13.48
C ASN A 819 -48.33 25.09 14.26
N PHE A 820 -48.30 26.12 15.12
CA PHE A 820 -47.09 26.53 15.81
C PHE A 820 -47.23 26.41 17.32
N THR A 821 -46.12 26.06 17.97
CA THR A 821 -45.92 26.21 19.41
C THR A 821 -44.82 27.26 19.63
N PHE A 822 -45.02 28.15 20.61
CA PHE A 822 -44.09 29.25 20.91
C PHE A 822 -43.58 29.12 22.34
N ALA A 823 -42.27 29.30 22.53
CA ALA A 823 -41.59 29.20 23.83
C ALA A 823 -40.91 30.50 24.23
#